data_AF-A0A6B9ZQ55-F1
#
_entry.id   AF-A0A6B9ZQ55-F1
#
_cell.length_a   1.000
_cell.length_b   1.000
_cell.length_c   1.000
_cell.angle_alpha   90.00
_cell.angle_beta   90.00
_cell.angle_gamma   90.00
#
_symmetry.space_group_name_H-M   'P 1'
#
loop_
_entity.id
_entity.type
_entity.pdbx_description
1 polymer ?
#
loop_
_entity_poly.entity_id
_entity_poly.type
_entity_poly.pdbx_seq_one_letter_code
_entity_poly.pdbx_strand_id
1 'polypeptide(L)'
;MIINNSTSFPIFKKGQQLKSSSLTGIVNFAKSEIMDTRMYLEGAGIFYGLEVTIDQQNGAIRLSPGAAVTSDGKLFSLEKEIIFRSVSDVQIPLLTKTPTVGLLSTGEENHNKLVYRITGVDPDNPNGTPDARTYLIFLVMTEKTASEDSCLYGQDVSETSQTNTVQAVLVDKNDIDPNELKKWMISVSSNTLGDDPFINRFGYTEENNKPLISFAGFTDWGKVSDGFEAVCKAAEPLIATSFKMMYDQVKDKLGLDPVNPFTGVGNVLETLRAYVENGGGILYPWLYDYYRDLIAAYQELVSTDLFSYLSYLPAKDRFEQYISLGSIRGEQGVKYRIGLYRPPFADLSVNALQKPKQLIERLVYLVDTAHTRFQDATGFPPTTVGFTPDAGINRELSKRAIPFYYKDPATLAESWSAELTRSGRHSTIPGIKDDRDRSYLLANMDGYEFFRIKGHTGALIDPTMDAIEAQRRELHLPFDIKVLYLGAKDDMTQLIKERSATFSDLTVILEKIVNDIRCARTCSDEFEIRIFRRKFDRNDIGSMFEALVLLFDGTKDLDEKLRELCDSDNFCFDEDKTCCRSHLTSLYAVYVEYVRRKEELAGNLLFHLFAEKHPGIEHNGGVPKGGTLILVCGKTDPAFLSEEKKSSLVKLMLSDQAAGISMVEELGNYQVLADFCLPYTCCSDRPSINLVLQEAPPVALFSIEEQTHLPEGQGTAVVLKNESLRADTYRWTLKDYEGTVLKETDTSDINEPGKFELLVEDGVVFTITLTASREGMSSKYAIEMTICPQGKVQVTSNGKPVVDWDVSQQSELGIEAFPYGGSFAMVLKQNDNEQELDPTEYDINWKEDKEHLTLAIKQPQTGLYQLRYTFEDIEDCEKGLAILDIHTRVSTAPQPVPVNRDVSPSPATGHGAAGSTIDAAVFNKRILSYRSGVNAMSKEDDSLLADSRWADTKAFLLAGGAPEDLHTAYEKLQATLQTGFTKLKVAQKTQVIKLLIYATAYYIDRLVVASPDKVPAIAKKLIKAAGESVGAQKDGAQQWAQIWTDAGIITQENEKTVAAYKGLIA
;
A
#
# COMPACT_ATOMS: atom_id res chain seq x y z
N MET A 1 -20.74 13.65 -45.84
CA MET A 1 -22.14 13.23 -45.62
C MET A 1 -23.01 14.20 -46.40
N ILE A 2 -23.69 13.76 -47.47
CA ILE A 2 -24.66 14.60 -48.18
C ILE A 2 -26.00 14.35 -47.50
N ILE A 3 -26.47 15.30 -46.68
CA ILE A 3 -27.82 15.23 -46.11
C ILE A 3 -28.77 15.48 -47.28
N ASN A 4 -29.54 14.46 -47.68
CA ASN A 4 -30.40 14.53 -48.86
C ASN A 4 -31.72 15.27 -48.60
N ASN A 5 -31.80 16.04 -47.51
CA ASN A 5 -32.95 16.87 -47.19
C ASN A 5 -32.72 18.26 -47.78
N SER A 6 -33.57 18.66 -48.73
CA SER A 6 -33.52 19.99 -49.32
C SER A 6 -34.07 21.04 -48.34
N THR A 7 -33.22 21.60 -47.49
CA THR A 7 -33.60 22.70 -46.58
C THR A 7 -33.53 24.03 -47.35
N SER A 8 -34.67 24.58 -47.75
CA SER A 8 -34.73 25.86 -48.49
C SER A 8 -34.49 27.05 -47.56
N PHE A 9 -33.56 27.93 -47.90
CA PHE A 9 -33.32 29.20 -47.19
C PHE A 9 -33.57 30.42 -48.11
N PRO A 10 -34.04 31.55 -47.56
CA PRO A 10 -34.31 32.75 -48.37
C PRO A 10 -33.02 33.51 -48.69
N ILE A 11 -32.91 34.00 -49.93
CA ILE A 11 -31.82 34.88 -50.40
C ILE A 11 -32.40 36.26 -50.67
N PHE A 12 -31.81 37.29 -50.05
CA PHE A 12 -32.28 38.67 -50.15
C PHE A 12 -31.54 39.46 -51.23
N LYS A 13 -32.28 40.25 -52.01
CA LYS A 13 -31.74 41.23 -52.96
C LYS A 13 -31.80 42.63 -52.36
N LYS A 14 -30.84 43.48 -52.75
CA LYS A 14 -30.80 44.89 -52.30
C LYS A 14 -32.10 45.60 -52.69
N GLY A 15 -32.74 46.25 -51.73
CA GLY A 15 -34.01 46.97 -51.91
C GLY A 15 -35.28 46.11 -51.84
N GLN A 16 -35.17 44.79 -51.57
CA GLN A 16 -36.30 43.90 -51.41
C GLN A 16 -37.02 44.11 -50.08
N GLN A 17 -38.36 44.12 -50.10
CA GLN A 17 -39.19 44.16 -48.88
C GLN A 17 -39.14 42.80 -48.17
N LEU A 18 -38.84 42.82 -46.86
CA LEU A 18 -38.74 41.61 -46.03
C LEU A 18 -40.14 41.16 -45.59
N LYS A 19 -40.45 39.88 -45.82
CA LYS A 19 -41.68 39.23 -45.32
C LYS A 19 -41.37 38.50 -44.02
N SER A 20 -42.33 38.46 -43.09
CA SER A 20 -42.22 37.68 -41.85
C SER A 20 -41.84 36.22 -42.14
N SER A 21 -42.50 35.58 -43.13
CA SER A 21 -42.16 34.21 -43.56
C SER A 21 -40.72 34.04 -44.05
N SER A 22 -40.12 35.08 -44.64
CA SER A 22 -38.71 35.06 -45.06
C SER A 22 -37.76 35.16 -43.86
N LEU A 23 -38.09 35.95 -42.84
CA LEU A 23 -37.25 36.05 -41.64
C LEU A 23 -37.34 34.79 -40.77
N THR A 24 -38.56 34.29 -40.55
CA THR A 24 -38.79 33.01 -39.86
C THR A 24 -38.13 31.84 -40.60
N GLY A 25 -38.09 31.90 -41.94
CA GLY A 25 -37.37 30.91 -42.76
C GLY A 25 -35.88 30.83 -42.47
N ILE A 26 -35.20 31.96 -42.21
CA ILE A 26 -33.76 31.96 -41.82
C ILE A 26 -33.58 31.29 -40.46
N VAL A 27 -34.43 31.66 -39.48
CA VAL A 27 -34.36 31.13 -38.11
C VAL A 27 -34.58 29.61 -38.11
N ASN A 28 -35.57 29.14 -38.86
CA ASN A 28 -35.85 27.71 -39.01
C ASN A 28 -34.71 26.95 -39.68
N PHE A 29 -34.11 27.52 -40.73
CA PHE A 29 -32.94 26.95 -41.38
C PHE A 29 -31.76 26.83 -40.41
N ALA A 30 -31.39 27.93 -39.73
CA ALA A 30 -30.29 27.92 -38.77
C ALA A 30 -30.54 26.96 -37.59
N LYS A 31 -31.77 26.89 -37.10
CA LYS A 31 -32.19 25.94 -36.05
C LYS A 31 -32.02 24.49 -36.53
N SER A 32 -32.44 24.17 -37.75
CA SER A 32 -32.28 22.84 -38.34
C SER A 32 -30.80 22.47 -38.49
N GLU A 33 -29.97 23.36 -39.01
CA GLU A 33 -28.52 23.12 -39.16
C GLU A 33 -27.85 22.82 -37.81
N ILE A 34 -28.20 23.55 -36.75
CA ILE A 34 -27.67 23.30 -35.40
C ILE A 34 -28.13 21.94 -34.86
N MET A 35 -29.41 21.60 -35.03
CA MET A 35 -29.97 20.32 -34.58
C MET A 35 -29.34 19.13 -35.32
N ASP A 36 -29.19 19.26 -36.64
CA ASP A 36 -28.53 18.27 -37.50
C ASP A 36 -27.04 18.15 -37.14
N THR A 37 -26.36 19.26 -36.87
CA THR A 37 -24.96 19.26 -36.40
C THR A 37 -24.82 18.46 -35.11
N ARG A 38 -25.64 18.73 -34.09
CA ARG A 38 -25.61 18.00 -32.82
C ARG A 38 -25.86 16.52 -33.03
N MET A 39 -26.93 16.17 -33.73
CA MET A 39 -27.29 14.76 -33.95
C MET A 39 -26.24 14.00 -34.75
N TYR A 40 -25.78 14.55 -35.88
CA TYR A 40 -24.98 13.81 -36.85
C TYR A 40 -23.46 13.97 -36.68
N LEU A 41 -22.99 15.02 -35.99
CA LEU A 41 -21.56 15.23 -35.72
C LEU A 41 -21.18 15.01 -34.25
N GLU A 42 -22.07 15.31 -33.30
CA GLU A 42 -21.78 15.17 -31.86
C GLU A 42 -22.37 13.86 -31.29
N GLY A 43 -23.59 13.49 -31.70
CA GLY A 43 -24.33 12.30 -31.27
C GLY A 43 -25.66 12.60 -30.61
N ALA A 44 -26.40 11.55 -30.26
CA ALA A 44 -27.68 11.64 -29.56
C ALA A 44 -27.67 10.75 -28.32
N GLY A 45 -28.41 11.11 -27.28
CA GLY A 45 -28.44 10.45 -25.97
C GLY A 45 -27.75 11.27 -24.88
N ILE A 46 -27.49 10.62 -23.73
CA ILE A 46 -26.85 11.27 -22.57
C ILE A 46 -25.33 11.28 -22.78
N PHE A 47 -24.72 12.47 -22.79
CA PHE A 47 -23.26 12.62 -22.94
C PHE A 47 -22.53 12.38 -21.62
N TYR A 48 -23.03 13.00 -20.54
CA TYR A 48 -22.51 12.87 -19.20
C TYR A 48 -23.54 13.34 -18.18
N GLY A 49 -23.41 12.88 -16.93
CA GLY A 49 -24.25 13.35 -15.82
C GLY A 49 -25.71 12.99 -15.99
N LEU A 50 -26.63 13.84 -15.50
CA LEU A 50 -28.06 13.53 -15.43
C LEU A 50 -28.34 12.22 -14.68
N GLU A 51 -27.52 11.94 -13.66
CA GLU A 51 -27.67 10.77 -12.81
C GLU A 51 -28.80 11.02 -11.82
N VAL A 52 -29.64 10.00 -11.66
CA VAL A 52 -30.75 10.03 -10.72
C VAL A 52 -30.32 9.31 -9.46
N THR A 53 -30.32 10.02 -8.34
CA THR A 53 -30.18 9.41 -7.02
C THR A 53 -31.46 9.55 -6.22
N ILE A 54 -31.83 8.48 -5.52
CA ILE A 54 -33.07 8.41 -4.76
C ILE A 54 -32.69 8.51 -3.29
N ASP A 55 -33.13 9.57 -2.64
CA ASP A 55 -32.99 9.76 -1.21
C ASP A 55 -34.24 9.20 -0.52
N GLN A 56 -34.19 7.91 -0.17
CA GLN A 56 -35.31 7.22 0.46
C GLN A 56 -35.64 7.76 1.85
N GLN A 57 -34.66 8.33 2.57
CA GLN A 57 -34.88 8.88 3.91
C GLN A 57 -35.64 10.20 3.85
N ASN A 58 -35.29 11.07 2.90
CA ASN A 58 -35.90 12.39 2.74
C ASN A 58 -37.01 12.43 1.68
N GLY A 59 -37.38 11.30 1.09
CA GLY A 59 -38.47 11.24 0.11
C GLY A 59 -38.22 12.02 -1.17
N ALA A 60 -36.96 12.17 -1.59
CA ALA A 60 -36.57 13.09 -2.66
C ALA A 60 -35.84 12.39 -3.81
N ILE A 61 -35.97 12.94 -5.01
CA ILE A 61 -35.23 12.50 -6.21
C ILE A 61 -34.24 13.59 -6.56
N ARG A 62 -32.94 13.28 -6.61
CA ARG A 62 -31.90 14.25 -7.02
C ARG A 62 -31.43 13.93 -8.43
N LEU A 63 -31.33 14.97 -9.24
CA LEU A 63 -30.82 14.91 -10.60
C LEU A 63 -29.52 15.70 -10.69
N SER A 64 -28.42 15.00 -10.99
CA SER A 64 -27.10 15.62 -11.10
C SER A 64 -26.96 16.49 -12.36
N PRO A 65 -26.07 17.51 -12.35
CA PRO A 65 -25.72 18.27 -13.54
C PRO A 65 -25.30 17.35 -14.70
N GLY A 66 -25.59 17.74 -15.93
CA GLY A 66 -25.28 16.93 -17.10
C GLY A 66 -25.85 17.47 -18.40
N ALA A 67 -25.60 16.75 -19.49
CA ALA A 67 -26.10 17.12 -20.81
C ALA A 67 -26.54 15.91 -21.63
N ALA A 68 -27.59 16.08 -22.42
CA ALA A 68 -28.10 15.07 -23.35
C ALA A 68 -28.66 15.72 -24.62
N VAL A 69 -28.63 15.02 -25.74
CA VAL A 69 -29.26 15.45 -27.00
C VAL A 69 -30.33 14.45 -27.42
N THR A 70 -31.51 14.91 -27.80
CA THR A 70 -32.60 14.03 -28.31
C THR A 70 -32.30 13.53 -29.72
N SER A 71 -33.07 12.54 -30.20
CA SER A 71 -32.89 12.02 -31.57
C SER A 71 -33.22 13.05 -32.65
N ASP A 72 -33.92 14.14 -32.33
CA ASP A 72 -34.18 15.28 -33.22
C ASP A 72 -33.23 16.47 -33.02
N GLY A 73 -32.20 16.34 -32.18
CA GLY A 73 -31.14 17.36 -32.01
C GLY A 73 -31.44 18.47 -30.99
N LYS A 74 -32.47 18.32 -30.13
CA LYS A 74 -32.73 19.22 -28.99
C LYS A 74 -31.74 18.92 -27.87
N LEU A 75 -31.18 19.97 -27.27
CA LEU A 75 -30.20 19.87 -26.18
C LEU A 75 -30.90 20.02 -24.82
N PHE A 76 -30.67 19.05 -23.94
CA PHE A 76 -30.86 19.17 -22.50
C PHE A 76 -29.50 19.49 -21.87
N SER A 77 -29.44 20.58 -21.11
CA SER A 77 -28.26 20.94 -20.33
C SER A 77 -28.70 21.38 -18.95
N LEU A 78 -28.05 20.82 -17.94
CA LEU A 78 -28.29 21.12 -16.55
C LEU A 78 -26.97 21.45 -15.87
N GLU A 79 -26.82 22.70 -15.41
CA GLU A 79 -25.58 23.19 -14.79
C GLU A 79 -25.49 22.90 -13.28
N LYS A 80 -26.63 22.76 -12.60
CA LYS A 80 -26.73 22.57 -11.15
C LYS A 80 -27.66 21.41 -10.81
N GLU A 81 -27.39 20.75 -9.70
CA GLU A 81 -28.25 19.69 -9.19
C GLU A 81 -29.66 20.22 -8.92
N ILE A 82 -30.68 19.43 -9.28
CA ILE A 82 -32.08 19.70 -8.93
C ILE A 82 -32.57 18.60 -8.00
N ILE A 83 -33.20 19.00 -6.89
CA ILE A 83 -33.81 18.09 -5.92
C ILE A 83 -35.33 18.22 -6.03
N PHE A 84 -35.98 17.16 -6.50
CA PHE A 84 -37.43 17.05 -6.58
C PHE A 84 -37.99 16.52 -5.27
N ARG A 85 -38.99 17.23 -4.73
CA ARG A 85 -39.64 16.91 -3.45
C ARG A 85 -41.16 16.72 -3.57
N SER A 86 -41.75 16.99 -4.74
CA SER A 86 -43.18 16.85 -4.97
C SER A 86 -43.48 16.28 -6.35
N VAL A 87 -44.67 15.68 -6.49
CA VAL A 87 -45.18 15.15 -7.76
C VAL A 87 -46.65 15.54 -7.98
N SER A 88 -46.98 16.02 -9.16
CA SER A 88 -48.35 16.38 -9.57
C SER A 88 -48.75 15.64 -10.86
N ASP A 89 -49.96 15.11 -10.95
CA ASP A 89 -50.39 14.39 -12.15
C ASP A 89 -50.79 15.35 -13.26
N VAL A 90 -50.16 15.22 -14.43
CA VAL A 90 -50.38 16.08 -15.61
C VAL A 90 -50.41 15.21 -16.87
N GLN A 91 -51.18 15.59 -17.88
CA GLN A 91 -51.12 14.93 -19.20
C GLN A 91 -50.05 15.58 -20.06
N ILE A 92 -49.07 14.78 -20.50
CA ILE A 92 -48.00 15.25 -21.38
C ILE A 92 -47.94 14.34 -22.61
N PRO A 93 -47.87 14.89 -23.84
CA PRO A 93 -47.58 14.11 -25.04
C PRO A 93 -46.23 13.41 -24.93
N LEU A 94 -46.25 12.08 -24.99
CA LEU A 94 -45.08 11.21 -24.95
C LEU A 94 -45.28 10.13 -26.03
N LEU A 95 -44.36 10.07 -27.01
CA LEU A 95 -44.50 9.21 -28.19
C LEU A 95 -45.83 9.47 -28.94
N THR A 96 -46.62 8.42 -29.17
CA THR A 96 -47.92 8.45 -29.86
C THR A 96 -49.11 8.58 -28.90
N LYS A 97 -48.86 8.76 -27.60
CA LYS A 97 -49.88 8.81 -26.55
C LYS A 97 -49.76 10.07 -25.71
N THR A 98 -50.82 10.41 -24.97
CA THR A 98 -50.83 11.47 -23.95
C THR A 98 -51.16 10.88 -22.58
N PRO A 99 -50.23 10.09 -21.99
CA PRO A 99 -50.46 9.47 -20.69
C PRO A 99 -50.54 10.51 -19.57
N THR A 100 -51.19 10.14 -18.46
CA THR A 100 -51.12 10.90 -17.22
C THR A 100 -49.81 10.57 -16.53
N VAL A 101 -48.91 11.54 -16.43
CA VAL A 101 -47.56 11.40 -15.87
C VAL A 101 -47.43 12.21 -14.59
N GLY A 102 -46.53 11.78 -13.70
CA GLY A 102 -46.21 12.53 -12.49
C GLY A 102 -45.17 13.61 -12.79
N LEU A 103 -45.57 14.87 -12.92
CA LEU A 103 -44.67 16.02 -13.05
C LEU A 103 -43.93 16.27 -11.73
N LEU A 104 -42.60 16.19 -11.78
CA LEU A 104 -41.74 16.44 -10.62
C LEU A 104 -41.50 17.94 -10.43
N SER A 105 -41.54 18.39 -9.18
CA SER A 105 -41.23 19.78 -8.82
C SER A 105 -40.40 19.86 -7.53
N THR A 106 -39.78 21.03 -7.32
CA THR A 106 -38.95 21.33 -6.15
C THR A 106 -39.76 21.78 -4.93
N GLY A 107 -41.07 21.99 -5.08
CA GLY A 107 -41.97 22.33 -3.97
C GLY A 107 -42.31 21.12 -3.11
N GLU A 108 -43.12 21.32 -2.06
CA GLU A 108 -43.48 20.26 -1.09
C GLU A 108 -44.98 19.89 -1.11
N GLU A 109 -45.78 20.52 -1.96
CA GLU A 109 -47.26 20.44 -1.95
C GLU A 109 -47.83 19.01 -2.05
N ASN A 110 -47.11 18.06 -2.66
CA ASN A 110 -47.50 16.66 -2.81
C ASN A 110 -46.36 15.71 -2.40
N HIS A 111 -45.62 16.02 -1.32
CA HIS A 111 -44.45 15.25 -0.89
C HIS A 111 -44.77 13.77 -0.58
N ASN A 112 -45.81 13.49 0.21
CA ASN A 112 -46.20 12.12 0.56
C ASN A 112 -46.53 11.27 -0.67
N LYS A 113 -47.11 11.89 -1.71
CA LYS A 113 -47.40 11.23 -2.98
C LYS A 113 -46.13 10.83 -3.72
N LEU A 114 -45.08 11.66 -3.67
CA LEU A 114 -43.76 11.34 -4.23
C LEU A 114 -43.10 10.21 -3.42
N VAL A 115 -43.13 10.28 -2.09
CA VAL A 115 -42.62 9.23 -1.20
C VAL A 115 -43.30 7.89 -1.50
N TYR A 116 -44.63 7.89 -1.69
CA TYR A 116 -45.37 6.69 -2.07
C TYR A 116 -44.88 6.13 -3.42
N ARG A 117 -44.64 6.97 -4.43
CA ARG A 117 -44.12 6.52 -5.74
C ARG A 117 -42.68 6.02 -5.69
N ILE A 118 -41.87 6.47 -4.72
CA ILE A 118 -40.46 6.06 -4.53
C ILE A 118 -40.36 4.75 -3.72
N THR A 119 -41.06 4.68 -2.59
CA THR A 119 -40.95 3.58 -1.62
C THR A 119 -41.97 2.47 -1.89
N GLY A 120 -43.11 2.82 -2.49
CA GLY A 120 -44.31 1.98 -2.66
C GLY A 120 -45.12 1.76 -1.41
N VAL A 121 -44.74 2.40 -0.31
CA VAL A 121 -45.49 2.38 0.94
C VAL A 121 -46.09 3.77 1.10
N ASP A 122 -47.40 3.85 1.24
CA ASP A 122 -48.10 5.11 1.41
C ASP A 122 -47.77 5.65 2.82
N PRO A 123 -47.11 6.81 2.96
CA PRO A 123 -46.80 7.38 4.27
C PRO A 123 -48.06 7.65 5.10
N ASP A 124 -49.17 7.98 4.43
CA ASP A 124 -50.45 8.29 5.07
C ASP A 124 -51.25 7.02 5.41
N ASN A 125 -50.89 5.88 4.81
CA ASN A 125 -51.49 4.57 5.10
C ASN A 125 -50.48 3.41 4.93
N PRO A 126 -49.58 3.19 5.91
CA PRO A 126 -48.50 2.19 5.79
C PRO A 126 -48.97 0.73 5.64
N ASN A 127 -50.23 0.44 6.04
CA ASN A 127 -50.84 -0.89 5.94
C ASN A 127 -51.71 -1.05 4.67
N GLY A 128 -51.74 -0.04 3.80
CA GLY A 128 -52.44 -0.10 2.51
C GLY A 128 -51.76 -1.05 1.52
N THR A 129 -52.43 -1.32 0.40
CA THR A 129 -51.85 -2.11 -0.70
C THR A 129 -50.62 -1.38 -1.27
N PRO A 130 -49.42 -1.99 -1.25
CA PRO A 130 -48.22 -1.34 -1.77
C PRO A 130 -48.31 -1.08 -3.27
N ASP A 131 -47.73 0.03 -3.73
CA ASP A 131 -47.57 0.28 -5.16
C ASP A 131 -46.46 -0.63 -5.72
N ALA A 132 -46.82 -1.55 -6.61
CA ALA A 132 -45.89 -2.44 -7.31
C ALA A 132 -45.46 -1.92 -8.70
N ARG A 133 -45.93 -0.73 -9.11
CA ARG A 133 -45.62 -0.16 -10.42
C ARG A 133 -44.15 0.22 -10.53
N THR A 134 -43.61 0.06 -11.72
CA THR A 134 -42.27 0.53 -12.08
C THR A 134 -42.40 1.88 -12.76
N TYR A 135 -41.82 2.93 -12.19
CA TYR A 135 -41.80 4.25 -12.80
C TYR A 135 -40.45 4.55 -13.46
N LEU A 136 -40.51 5.17 -14.64
CA LEU A 136 -39.37 5.68 -15.39
C LEU A 136 -39.33 7.20 -15.29
N ILE A 137 -38.13 7.78 -15.14
CA ILE A 137 -37.94 9.23 -15.18
C ILE A 137 -37.58 9.65 -16.59
N PHE A 138 -38.30 10.66 -17.10
CA PHE A 138 -37.99 11.33 -18.36
C PHE A 138 -37.70 12.80 -18.13
N LEU A 139 -36.77 13.34 -18.89
CA LEU A 139 -36.72 14.76 -19.22
C LEU A 139 -37.51 14.96 -20.51
N VAL A 140 -38.55 15.77 -20.47
CA VAL A 140 -39.41 16.08 -21.62
C VAL A 140 -39.33 17.57 -21.90
N MET A 141 -39.16 17.93 -23.16
CA MET A 141 -39.20 19.32 -23.60
C MET A 141 -40.62 19.66 -24.05
N THR A 142 -41.24 20.63 -23.40
CA THR A 142 -42.56 21.16 -23.75
C THR A 142 -42.42 22.57 -24.32
N GLU A 143 -43.23 22.88 -25.33
CA GLU A 143 -43.24 24.20 -25.97
C GLU A 143 -44.45 25.00 -25.45
N LYS A 144 -44.19 26.20 -24.95
CA LYS A 144 -45.23 27.12 -24.49
C LYS A 144 -45.19 28.39 -25.33
N THR A 145 -46.32 28.72 -25.94
CA THR A 145 -46.50 29.98 -26.69
C THR A 145 -47.28 30.97 -25.84
N ALA A 146 -46.73 32.16 -25.64
CA ALA A 146 -47.40 33.27 -24.96
C ALA A 146 -47.53 34.45 -25.93
N SER A 147 -48.69 35.10 -25.94
CA SER A 147 -48.93 36.31 -26.73
C SER A 147 -49.28 37.43 -25.76
N GLU A 148 -48.51 38.51 -25.77
CA GLU A 148 -48.74 39.70 -24.94
C GLU A 148 -49.09 40.89 -25.83
N ASP A 149 -49.90 41.82 -25.35
CA ASP A 149 -50.28 43.01 -26.11
C ASP A 149 -49.05 43.92 -26.30
N SER A 150 -48.75 44.29 -27.56
CA SER A 150 -47.61 45.14 -27.90
C SER A 150 -48.02 46.60 -28.00
N CYS A 151 -47.24 47.50 -27.42
CA CYS A 151 -47.47 48.96 -27.47
C CYS A 151 -47.00 49.62 -28.79
N LEU A 152 -46.66 48.82 -29.82
CA LEU A 152 -46.18 49.32 -31.11
C LEU A 152 -47.35 49.80 -32.00
N TYR A 153 -47.19 50.96 -32.65
CA TYR A 153 -48.20 51.50 -33.58
C TYR A 153 -48.21 50.70 -34.90
N GLY A 154 -49.29 49.97 -35.18
CA GLY A 154 -49.46 49.17 -36.41
C GLY A 154 -50.66 48.20 -36.39
N GLN A 155 -50.76 47.32 -37.40
CA GLN A 155 -51.81 46.28 -37.50
C GLN A 155 -51.55 45.04 -36.60
N ASP A 156 -50.34 44.89 -36.07
CA ASP A 156 -49.99 43.82 -35.13
C ASP A 156 -50.03 44.35 -33.69
N VAL A 157 -51.07 43.98 -32.97
CA VAL A 157 -51.37 44.41 -31.59
C VAL A 157 -50.84 43.45 -30.53
N SER A 158 -50.21 42.33 -30.92
CA SER A 158 -49.66 41.36 -29.97
C SER A 158 -48.28 40.85 -30.39
N GLU A 159 -47.40 40.68 -29.41
CA GLU A 159 -46.09 40.04 -29.54
C GLU A 159 -46.20 38.60 -29.05
N THR A 160 -45.85 37.65 -29.91
CA THR A 160 -45.93 36.21 -29.58
C THR A 160 -44.52 35.66 -29.37
N SER A 161 -44.26 35.13 -28.18
CA SER A 161 -43.02 34.44 -27.82
C SER A 161 -43.27 32.94 -27.64
N GLN A 162 -42.29 32.13 -28.04
CA GLN A 162 -42.30 30.69 -27.84
C GLN A 162 -41.12 30.32 -26.93
N THR A 163 -41.41 29.68 -25.80
CA THR A 163 -40.41 29.23 -24.84
C THR A 163 -40.44 27.71 -24.75
N ASN A 164 -39.26 27.08 -24.81
CA ASN A 164 -39.10 25.66 -24.55
C ASN A 164 -38.76 25.46 -23.08
N THR A 165 -39.54 24.65 -22.38
CA THR A 165 -39.31 24.29 -20.98
C THR A 165 -38.98 22.82 -20.85
N VAL A 166 -37.98 22.50 -20.02
CA VAL A 166 -37.63 21.11 -19.70
C VAL A 166 -38.37 20.73 -18.42
N GLN A 167 -39.07 19.60 -18.45
CA GLN A 167 -39.82 19.06 -17.32
C GLN A 167 -39.35 17.65 -17.01
N ALA A 168 -39.11 17.35 -15.73
CA ALA A 168 -38.83 16.00 -15.27
C ALA A 168 -40.14 15.32 -14.90
N VAL A 169 -40.40 14.13 -15.45
CA VAL A 169 -41.67 13.41 -15.24
C VAL A 169 -41.47 11.94 -14.92
N LEU A 170 -42.35 11.41 -14.08
CA LEU A 170 -42.48 9.99 -13.76
C LEU A 170 -43.58 9.35 -14.61
N VAL A 171 -43.20 8.37 -15.40
CA VAL A 171 -44.08 7.62 -16.31
C VAL A 171 -44.18 6.18 -15.82
N ASP A 172 -45.38 5.62 -15.72
CA ASP A 172 -45.54 4.18 -15.48
C ASP A 172 -44.99 3.42 -16.69
N LYS A 173 -44.13 2.43 -16.44
CA LYS A 173 -43.56 1.57 -17.49
C LYS A 173 -44.64 0.95 -18.38
N ASN A 174 -45.82 0.64 -17.84
CA ASN A 174 -46.92 0.02 -18.59
C ASN A 174 -47.61 0.99 -19.57
N ASP A 175 -47.45 2.30 -19.39
CA ASP A 175 -48.01 3.31 -20.29
C ASP A 175 -47.20 3.42 -21.60
N ILE A 176 -45.96 2.92 -21.60
CA ILE A 176 -45.05 2.89 -22.76
C ILE A 176 -45.16 1.53 -23.46
N ASP A 177 -45.17 1.53 -24.79
CA ASP A 177 -45.18 0.29 -25.58
C ASP A 177 -43.91 -0.55 -25.28
N PRO A 178 -44.04 -1.82 -24.87
CA PRO A 178 -42.91 -2.72 -24.64
C PRO A 178 -41.96 -2.85 -25.85
N ASN A 179 -42.47 -2.71 -27.07
CA ASN A 179 -41.64 -2.73 -28.28
C ASN A 179 -40.78 -1.47 -28.41
N GLU A 180 -41.26 -0.31 -27.97
CA GLU A 180 -40.46 0.93 -27.91
C GLU A 180 -39.37 0.83 -26.83
N LEU A 181 -39.69 0.28 -25.66
CA LEU A 181 -38.71 0.03 -24.59
C LEU A 181 -37.57 -0.91 -25.06
N LYS A 182 -37.90 -1.93 -25.87
CA LYS A 182 -36.90 -2.83 -26.48
C LYS A 182 -36.04 -2.13 -27.53
N LYS A 183 -36.56 -1.14 -28.27
CA LYS A 183 -35.79 -0.36 -29.25
C LYS A 183 -34.82 0.61 -28.58
N TRP A 184 -35.10 1.05 -27.35
CA TRP A 184 -34.18 1.90 -26.57
C TRP A 184 -33.00 1.11 -26.01
N MET A 185 -33.14 -0.21 -25.86
CA MET A 185 -32.11 -1.11 -25.37
C MET A 185 -31.39 -1.79 -26.53
N ILE A 186 -30.07 -1.59 -26.65
CA ILE A 186 -29.23 -2.63 -27.25
C ILE A 186 -29.16 -3.70 -26.15
N SER A 187 -29.87 -4.81 -26.32
CA SER A 187 -30.03 -5.85 -25.30
C SER A 187 -28.69 -6.20 -24.62
N VAL A 188 -28.49 -5.68 -23.40
CA VAL A 188 -27.56 -6.28 -22.45
C VAL A 188 -28.34 -7.42 -21.85
N SER A 189 -28.10 -8.64 -22.33
CA SER A 189 -28.48 -9.82 -21.57
C SER A 189 -27.67 -9.77 -20.28
N SER A 190 -28.27 -9.23 -19.22
CA SER A 190 -27.66 -9.11 -17.88
C SER A 190 -27.50 -10.46 -17.17
N ASN A 191 -27.67 -11.57 -17.87
CA ASN A 191 -27.40 -12.93 -17.43
C ASN A 191 -26.60 -13.54 -18.61
N THR A 192 -25.30 -13.77 -18.53
CA THR A 192 -24.69 -14.81 -17.70
C THR A 192 -23.19 -14.53 -17.45
N LEU A 193 -22.83 -13.99 -16.29
CA LEU A 193 -21.42 -14.02 -15.81
C LEU A 193 -20.96 -15.46 -15.42
N GLY A 194 -21.84 -16.46 -15.55
CA GLY A 194 -21.57 -17.86 -15.20
C GLY A 194 -21.11 -18.76 -16.36
N ASP A 195 -21.03 -18.24 -17.59
CA ASP A 195 -20.72 -19.05 -18.79
C ASP A 195 -19.36 -18.71 -19.43
N ASP A 196 -18.49 -17.93 -18.78
CA ASP A 196 -17.16 -17.65 -19.33
C ASP A 196 -16.28 -18.90 -19.30
N PRO A 197 -15.52 -19.17 -20.38
CA PRO A 197 -14.66 -20.34 -20.43
C PRO A 197 -13.44 -20.12 -19.54
N PHE A 198 -13.08 -21.15 -18.77
CA PHE A 198 -11.85 -21.18 -17.98
C PHE A 198 -11.18 -22.54 -18.09
N ILE A 199 -9.90 -22.57 -17.73
CA ILE A 199 -9.13 -23.81 -17.58
C ILE A 199 -8.54 -23.81 -16.18
N ASN A 200 -8.66 -24.94 -15.50
CA ASN A 200 -8.10 -25.10 -14.17
C ASN A 200 -6.57 -25.07 -14.22
N ARG A 201 -5.96 -24.64 -13.12
CA ARG A 201 -4.50 -24.69 -12.95
C ARG A 201 -4.05 -26.15 -12.88
N PHE A 202 -2.85 -26.45 -13.41
CA PHE A 202 -2.25 -27.76 -13.21
C PHE A 202 -2.13 -28.08 -11.70
N GLY A 203 -2.46 -29.31 -11.31
CA GLY A 203 -2.55 -29.72 -9.89
C GLY A 203 -3.90 -29.43 -9.23
N TYR A 204 -4.88 -28.88 -9.96
CA TYR A 204 -6.25 -28.75 -9.47
C TYR A 204 -6.88 -30.10 -9.18
N THR A 205 -7.41 -30.25 -7.98
CA THR A 205 -8.14 -31.42 -7.50
C THR A 205 -9.32 -30.98 -6.63
N GLU A 206 -10.36 -31.81 -6.55
CA GLU A 206 -11.49 -31.59 -5.64
C GLU A 206 -11.50 -32.66 -4.56
N GLU A 207 -11.25 -32.25 -3.32
CA GLU A 207 -11.32 -33.15 -2.16
C GLU A 207 -12.42 -32.66 -1.22
N ASN A 208 -13.39 -33.53 -0.89
CA ASN A 208 -14.55 -33.18 -0.05
C ASN A 208 -15.34 -31.94 -0.53
N ASN A 209 -15.53 -31.79 -1.85
CA ASN A 209 -16.13 -30.61 -2.49
C ASN A 209 -15.39 -29.30 -2.23
N LYS A 210 -14.09 -29.35 -1.90
CA LYS A 210 -13.23 -28.17 -1.80
C LYS A 210 -12.17 -28.18 -2.90
N PRO A 211 -12.08 -27.11 -3.71
CA PRO A 211 -11.02 -26.99 -4.70
C PRO A 211 -9.68 -26.79 -4.00
N LEU A 212 -8.70 -27.63 -4.33
CA LEU A 212 -7.34 -27.61 -3.78
C LEU A 212 -6.32 -27.75 -4.92
N ILE A 213 -5.16 -27.11 -4.77
CA ILE A 213 -3.97 -27.40 -5.59
C ILE A 213 -3.08 -28.36 -4.80
N SER A 214 -2.80 -29.53 -5.37
CA SER A 214 -1.93 -30.55 -4.76
C SER A 214 -0.96 -31.10 -5.80
N PHE A 215 0.29 -31.27 -5.40
CA PHE A 215 1.34 -31.85 -6.24
C PHE A 215 1.84 -33.21 -5.74
N ALA A 216 1.40 -33.65 -4.56
CA ALA A 216 1.83 -34.88 -3.91
C ALA A 216 1.75 -36.14 -4.79
N GLY A 217 0.80 -36.19 -5.73
CA GLY A 217 0.60 -37.32 -6.63
C GLY A 217 1.59 -37.43 -7.79
N PHE A 218 2.28 -36.35 -8.18
CA PHE A 218 3.05 -36.28 -9.43
C PHE A 218 4.46 -36.88 -9.32
N THR A 219 4.53 -38.20 -9.15
CA THR A 219 5.78 -38.96 -8.98
C THR A 219 6.40 -39.45 -10.28
N ASP A 220 5.61 -39.58 -11.34
CA ASP A 220 6.02 -40.14 -12.62
C ASP A 220 5.32 -39.39 -13.77
N TRP A 221 5.80 -39.61 -14.99
CA TRP A 221 5.28 -38.90 -16.15
C TRP A 221 3.82 -39.23 -16.46
N GLY A 222 3.39 -40.48 -16.24
CA GLY A 222 1.99 -40.88 -16.48
C GLY A 222 1.04 -40.01 -15.66
N LYS A 223 1.30 -39.87 -14.36
CA LYS A 223 0.48 -39.02 -13.49
C LYS A 223 0.55 -37.53 -13.85
N VAL A 224 1.71 -37.03 -14.28
CA VAL A 224 1.84 -35.63 -14.75
C VAL A 224 1.03 -35.42 -16.02
N SER A 225 1.12 -36.34 -16.97
CA SER A 225 0.35 -36.35 -18.21
C SER A 225 -1.16 -36.38 -17.93
N ASP A 226 -1.62 -37.28 -17.06
CA ASP A 226 -3.03 -37.40 -16.64
C ASP A 226 -3.53 -36.11 -15.98
N GLY A 227 -2.67 -35.44 -15.20
CA GLY A 227 -2.97 -34.14 -14.59
C GLY A 227 -3.25 -33.05 -15.62
N PHE A 228 -2.46 -32.97 -16.69
CA PHE A 228 -2.71 -32.05 -17.80
C PHE A 228 -3.94 -32.45 -18.61
N GLU A 229 -4.12 -33.74 -18.88
CA GLU A 229 -5.29 -34.24 -19.60
C GLU A 229 -6.58 -33.84 -18.88
N ALA A 230 -6.65 -34.04 -17.55
CA ALA A 230 -7.84 -33.76 -16.75
C ALA A 230 -8.27 -32.28 -16.83
N VAL A 231 -7.31 -31.35 -16.73
CA VAL A 231 -7.61 -29.91 -16.80
C VAL A 231 -8.00 -29.47 -18.22
N CYS A 232 -7.37 -30.03 -19.26
CA CYS A 232 -7.73 -29.77 -20.66
C CYS A 232 -9.15 -30.29 -20.94
N LYS A 233 -9.44 -31.54 -20.56
CA LYS A 233 -10.74 -32.18 -20.73
C LYS A 233 -11.89 -31.42 -20.07
N ALA A 234 -11.66 -30.86 -18.89
CA ALA A 234 -12.65 -30.04 -18.20
C ALA A 234 -12.94 -28.71 -18.92
N ALA A 235 -11.95 -28.13 -19.62
CA ALA A 235 -12.08 -26.84 -20.30
C ALA A 235 -12.81 -26.92 -21.66
N GLU A 236 -12.69 -28.05 -22.37
CA GLU A 236 -13.29 -28.26 -23.70
C GLU A 236 -14.79 -27.92 -23.80
N PRO A 237 -15.69 -28.44 -22.93
CA PRO A 237 -17.12 -28.13 -23.02
C PRO A 237 -17.42 -26.65 -22.72
N LEU A 238 -16.63 -26.02 -21.85
CA LEU A 238 -16.75 -24.60 -21.54
C LEU A 238 -16.39 -23.76 -22.76
N ILE A 239 -15.20 -23.99 -23.35
CA ILE A 239 -14.74 -23.32 -24.57
C ILE A 239 -15.78 -23.47 -25.70
N ALA A 240 -16.25 -24.69 -25.95
CA ALA A 240 -17.21 -24.96 -27.02
C ALA A 240 -18.54 -24.21 -26.83
N THR A 241 -19.05 -24.16 -25.60
CA THR A 241 -20.33 -23.52 -25.29
C THR A 241 -20.21 -21.99 -25.38
N SER A 242 -19.20 -21.41 -24.74
CA SER A 242 -19.03 -19.96 -24.68
C SER A 242 -18.75 -19.35 -26.06
N PHE A 243 -17.94 -20.02 -26.89
CA PHE A 243 -17.59 -19.53 -28.22
C PHE A 243 -18.80 -19.55 -29.15
N LYS A 244 -19.57 -20.64 -29.10
CA LYS A 244 -20.81 -20.76 -29.87
C LYS A 244 -21.81 -19.68 -29.48
N MET A 245 -22.07 -19.51 -28.18
CA MET A 245 -23.01 -18.51 -27.65
C MET A 245 -22.60 -17.09 -28.03
N MET A 246 -21.31 -16.77 -27.87
CA MET A 246 -20.76 -15.46 -28.24
C MET A 246 -20.97 -15.16 -29.73
N TYR A 247 -20.60 -16.10 -30.63
CA TYR A 247 -20.75 -15.87 -32.06
C TYR A 247 -22.21 -15.71 -32.48
N ASP A 248 -23.12 -16.54 -31.96
CA ASP A 248 -24.55 -16.45 -32.25
C ASP A 248 -25.16 -15.11 -31.80
N GLN A 249 -24.65 -14.49 -30.74
CA GLN A 249 -25.10 -13.18 -30.26
C GLN A 249 -24.61 -12.00 -31.13
N VAL A 250 -23.44 -12.13 -31.77
CA VAL A 250 -22.80 -11.02 -32.49
C VAL A 250 -22.87 -11.11 -34.01
N LYS A 251 -23.15 -12.30 -34.58
CA LYS A 251 -23.08 -12.53 -36.04
C LYS A 251 -23.95 -11.58 -36.87
N ASP A 252 -25.20 -11.34 -36.45
CA ASP A 252 -26.12 -10.44 -37.17
C ASP A 252 -25.66 -8.97 -37.06
N LYS A 253 -25.11 -8.61 -35.90
CA LYS A 253 -24.67 -7.24 -35.59
C LYS A 253 -23.38 -6.86 -36.31
N LEU A 254 -22.47 -7.83 -36.48
CA LEU A 254 -21.19 -7.65 -37.16
C LEU A 254 -21.26 -8.02 -38.65
N GLY A 255 -22.36 -8.60 -39.14
CA GLY A 255 -22.48 -9.07 -40.52
C GLY A 255 -21.49 -10.19 -40.84
N LEU A 256 -21.37 -11.16 -39.92
CA LEU A 256 -20.55 -12.36 -40.07
C LEU A 256 -21.32 -13.47 -40.81
N ASP A 257 -20.64 -14.57 -41.11
CA ASP A 257 -21.28 -15.74 -41.71
C ASP A 257 -22.44 -16.24 -40.82
N PRO A 258 -23.65 -16.48 -41.36
CA PRO A 258 -24.76 -17.05 -40.58
C PRO A 258 -24.44 -18.43 -40.00
N VAL A 259 -23.55 -19.20 -40.63
CA VAL A 259 -23.04 -20.48 -40.14
C VAL A 259 -22.01 -20.21 -39.04
N ASN A 260 -22.25 -20.78 -37.86
CA ASN A 260 -21.38 -20.59 -36.71
C ASN A 260 -20.13 -21.49 -36.82
N PRO A 261 -18.91 -20.93 -37.00
CA PRO A 261 -17.69 -21.70 -37.18
C PRO A 261 -17.27 -22.47 -35.91
N PHE A 262 -17.82 -22.11 -34.75
CA PHE A 262 -17.53 -22.77 -33.48
C PHE A 262 -18.43 -24.00 -33.22
N THR A 263 -19.26 -24.38 -34.20
CA THR A 263 -20.06 -25.61 -34.11
C THR A 263 -19.14 -26.82 -34.21
N GLY A 264 -19.08 -27.64 -33.14
CA GLY A 264 -18.27 -28.87 -33.12
C GLY A 264 -16.86 -28.72 -32.58
N VAL A 265 -16.48 -27.52 -32.08
CA VAL A 265 -15.15 -27.26 -31.52
C VAL A 265 -14.78 -28.20 -30.38
N GLY A 266 -15.74 -28.57 -29.52
CA GLY A 266 -15.50 -29.56 -28.45
C GLY A 266 -14.93 -30.88 -29.00
N ASN A 267 -15.50 -31.40 -30.09
CA ASN A 267 -15.04 -32.64 -30.72
C ASN A 267 -13.65 -32.47 -31.38
N VAL A 268 -13.38 -31.29 -31.95
CA VAL A 268 -12.08 -30.96 -32.55
C VAL A 268 -11.00 -30.96 -31.47
N LEU A 269 -11.26 -30.32 -30.33
CA LEU A 269 -10.35 -30.26 -29.20
C LEU A 269 -10.17 -31.63 -28.54
N GLU A 270 -11.24 -32.41 -28.38
CA GLU A 270 -11.18 -33.79 -27.89
C GLU A 270 -10.32 -34.68 -28.80
N THR A 271 -10.48 -34.57 -30.13
CA THR A 271 -9.68 -35.32 -31.10
C THR A 271 -8.21 -34.93 -31.02
N LEU A 272 -7.92 -33.64 -30.86
CA LEU A 272 -6.56 -33.14 -30.66
C LEU A 272 -5.95 -33.67 -29.36
N ARG A 273 -6.70 -33.64 -28.26
CA ARG A 273 -6.29 -34.18 -26.96
C ARG A 273 -5.98 -35.67 -27.07
N ALA A 274 -6.88 -36.46 -27.67
CA ALA A 274 -6.68 -37.89 -27.88
C ALA A 274 -5.44 -38.18 -28.76
N TYR A 275 -5.12 -37.33 -29.73
CA TYR A 275 -3.88 -37.47 -30.51
C TYR A 275 -2.63 -37.28 -29.62
N VAL A 276 -2.63 -36.27 -28.74
CA VAL A 276 -1.54 -36.03 -27.78
C VAL A 276 -1.42 -37.16 -26.77
N GLU A 277 -2.54 -37.68 -26.26
CA GLU A 277 -2.61 -38.84 -25.37
C GLU A 277 -1.96 -40.08 -26.00
N ASN A 278 -2.35 -40.41 -27.24
CA ASN A 278 -1.79 -41.53 -28.00
C ASN A 278 -0.29 -41.36 -28.32
N GLY A 279 0.21 -40.13 -28.34
CA GLY A 279 1.62 -39.78 -28.48
C GLY A 279 2.45 -39.90 -27.18
N GLY A 280 1.89 -40.47 -26.11
CA GLY A 280 2.54 -40.59 -24.81
C GLY A 280 2.47 -39.31 -23.96
N GLY A 281 1.63 -38.35 -24.35
CA GLY A 281 1.31 -37.15 -23.57
C GLY A 281 2.37 -36.06 -23.55
N ILE A 282 3.54 -36.24 -24.19
CA ILE A 282 4.68 -35.29 -24.08
C ILE A 282 4.37 -33.86 -24.52
N LEU A 283 3.32 -33.68 -25.34
CA LEU A 283 2.88 -32.38 -25.85
C LEU A 283 1.80 -31.72 -24.98
N TYR A 284 1.36 -32.36 -23.89
CA TYR A 284 0.33 -31.82 -23.01
C TYR A 284 0.63 -30.45 -22.41
N PRO A 285 1.86 -30.13 -21.96
CA PRO A 285 2.17 -28.79 -21.47
C PRO A 285 1.86 -27.72 -22.53
N TRP A 286 2.26 -27.97 -23.78
CA TRP A 286 1.98 -27.07 -24.89
C TRP A 286 0.50 -27.02 -25.29
N LEU A 287 -0.22 -28.15 -25.19
CA LEU A 287 -1.66 -28.20 -25.43
C LEU A 287 -2.43 -27.37 -24.38
N TYR A 288 -2.00 -27.44 -23.12
CA TYR A 288 -2.53 -26.65 -22.03
C TYR A 288 -2.35 -25.14 -22.28
N ASP A 289 -1.16 -24.73 -22.70
CA ASP A 289 -0.89 -23.34 -23.07
C ASP A 289 -1.72 -22.87 -24.28
N TYR A 290 -1.93 -23.75 -25.26
CA TYR A 290 -2.83 -23.46 -26.40
C TYR A 290 -4.28 -23.23 -25.96
N TYR A 291 -4.80 -24.01 -25.00
CA TYR A 291 -6.16 -23.80 -24.47
C TYR A 291 -6.27 -22.47 -23.71
N ARG A 292 -5.22 -22.09 -22.98
CA ARG A 292 -5.14 -20.76 -22.34
C ARG A 292 -5.16 -19.63 -23.35
N ASP A 293 -4.52 -19.80 -24.50
CA ASP A 293 -4.55 -18.80 -25.57
C ASP A 293 -5.93 -18.70 -26.23
N LEU A 294 -6.67 -19.80 -26.40
CA LEU A 294 -8.08 -19.77 -26.83
C LEU A 294 -8.95 -18.98 -25.84
N ILE A 295 -8.82 -19.27 -24.55
CA ILE A 295 -9.56 -18.58 -23.48
C ILE A 295 -9.18 -17.10 -23.43
N ALA A 296 -7.89 -16.77 -23.52
CA ALA A 296 -7.42 -15.38 -23.55
C ALA A 296 -7.93 -14.62 -24.79
N ALA A 297 -8.01 -15.28 -25.95
CA ALA A 297 -8.56 -14.70 -27.17
C ALA A 297 -10.05 -14.37 -27.02
N TYR A 298 -10.82 -15.26 -26.38
CA TYR A 298 -12.22 -15.02 -26.03
C TYR A 298 -12.37 -13.87 -25.04
N GLN A 299 -11.62 -13.88 -23.95
CA GLN A 299 -11.64 -12.84 -22.92
C GLN A 299 -11.34 -11.46 -23.50
N GLU A 300 -10.34 -11.37 -24.38
CA GLU A 300 -10.02 -10.12 -25.09
C GLU A 300 -11.20 -9.64 -25.95
N LEU A 301 -11.85 -10.56 -26.67
CA LEU A 301 -13.01 -10.23 -27.51
C LEU A 301 -14.20 -9.74 -26.69
N VAL A 302 -14.57 -10.43 -25.61
CA VAL A 302 -15.72 -10.02 -24.77
C VAL A 302 -15.44 -8.76 -23.94
N SER A 303 -14.17 -8.49 -23.62
CA SER A 303 -13.75 -7.24 -22.96
C SER A 303 -13.79 -6.02 -23.88
N THR A 304 -13.86 -6.22 -25.20
CA THR A 304 -13.96 -5.13 -26.17
C THR A 304 -15.37 -4.52 -26.11
N ASP A 305 -15.48 -3.20 -25.90
CA ASP A 305 -16.77 -2.49 -25.82
C ASP A 305 -17.53 -2.50 -27.15
N LEU A 306 -18.18 -3.63 -27.46
CA LEU A 306 -19.03 -3.80 -28.62
C LEU A 306 -20.18 -2.78 -28.66
N PHE A 307 -20.61 -2.23 -27.52
CA PHE A 307 -21.73 -1.30 -27.41
C PHE A 307 -21.38 0.10 -27.93
N SER A 308 -20.19 0.62 -27.59
CA SER A 308 -19.66 1.84 -28.21
C SER A 308 -19.55 1.70 -29.73
N TYR A 309 -19.33 0.48 -30.21
CA TYR A 309 -19.02 0.21 -31.62
C TYR A 309 -20.24 -0.10 -32.50
N LEU A 310 -21.36 -0.51 -31.92
CA LEU A 310 -22.60 -0.88 -32.62
C LEU A 310 -23.69 0.19 -32.56
N SER A 311 -23.40 1.36 -32.01
CA SER A 311 -24.34 2.47 -31.89
C SER A 311 -24.63 3.10 -33.26
N TYR A 312 -25.59 2.53 -34.00
CA TYR A 312 -26.17 3.22 -35.16
C TYR A 312 -26.90 4.48 -34.69
N LEU A 313 -26.73 5.59 -35.42
CA LEU A 313 -27.50 6.81 -35.21
C LEU A 313 -28.99 6.48 -35.18
N PRO A 314 -29.73 6.89 -34.13
CA PRO A 314 -31.16 6.64 -34.04
C PRO A 314 -31.90 7.42 -35.14
N ALA A 315 -33.05 6.91 -35.59
CA ALA A 315 -33.95 7.70 -36.43
C ALA A 315 -34.49 8.91 -35.64
N LYS A 316 -34.79 10.03 -36.32
CA LYS A 316 -35.18 11.30 -35.67
C LYS A 316 -36.38 11.17 -34.74
N ASP A 317 -37.30 10.27 -35.05
CA ASP A 317 -38.54 9.98 -34.33
C ASP A 317 -38.37 9.01 -33.15
N ARG A 318 -37.17 8.46 -32.89
CA ARG A 318 -36.97 7.42 -31.86
C ARG A 318 -37.18 7.91 -30.43
N PHE A 319 -36.66 9.09 -30.11
CA PHE A 319 -36.84 9.77 -28.83
C PHE A 319 -36.87 11.29 -29.03
N GLU A 320 -37.83 11.72 -29.86
CA GLU A 320 -38.05 13.14 -30.14
C GLU A 320 -38.45 13.88 -28.86
N GLN A 321 -37.73 14.95 -28.53
CA GLN A 321 -38.08 15.85 -27.41
C GLN A 321 -38.04 15.24 -25.99
N TYR A 322 -37.59 13.98 -25.82
CA TYR A 322 -37.44 13.39 -24.49
C TYR A 322 -36.18 12.53 -24.33
N ILE A 323 -35.72 12.40 -23.08
CA ILE A 323 -34.63 11.52 -22.68
C ILE A 323 -35.04 10.73 -21.44
N SER A 324 -34.95 9.39 -21.51
CA SER A 324 -35.15 8.52 -20.34
C SER A 324 -33.88 8.46 -19.50
N LEU A 325 -34.00 8.80 -18.22
CA LEU A 325 -32.91 8.81 -17.25
C LEU A 325 -32.79 7.50 -16.47
N GLY A 326 -33.79 6.62 -16.58
CA GLY A 326 -33.81 5.29 -15.98
C GLY A 326 -35.04 5.06 -15.11
N SER A 327 -35.01 3.96 -14.32
CA SER A 327 -36.11 3.57 -13.42
C SER A 327 -35.83 3.98 -11.97
N ILE A 328 -36.86 4.38 -11.23
CA ILE A 328 -36.76 4.65 -9.79
C ILE A 328 -37.01 3.42 -8.91
N ARG A 329 -37.55 2.33 -9.47
CA ARG A 329 -37.93 1.13 -8.71
C ARG A 329 -37.66 -0.15 -9.50
N GLY A 330 -36.41 -0.58 -9.56
CA GLY A 330 -36.07 -1.89 -10.12
C GLY A 330 -34.74 -2.46 -9.63
N GLU A 331 -34.68 -3.81 -9.55
CA GLU A 331 -33.47 -4.65 -9.42
C GLU A 331 -32.23 -4.15 -10.19
N GLN A 332 -31.05 -4.36 -9.60
CA GLN A 332 -29.71 -3.91 -9.99
C GLN A 332 -29.35 -4.26 -11.46
N GLY A 333 -28.79 -3.30 -12.21
CA GLY A 333 -28.22 -3.49 -13.55
C GLY A 333 -29.00 -2.79 -14.67
N VAL A 334 -28.58 -1.57 -15.03
CA VAL A 334 -28.99 -0.72 -16.18
C VAL A 334 -30.46 -0.85 -16.63
N LYS A 335 -31.34 -0.05 -16.01
CA LYS A 335 -32.77 -0.01 -16.33
C LYS A 335 -33.15 1.21 -17.16
N TYR A 336 -33.44 0.97 -18.44
CA TYR A 336 -34.10 1.88 -19.40
C TYR A 336 -33.52 3.30 -19.57
N ARG A 337 -32.26 3.52 -19.15
CA ARG A 337 -31.54 4.79 -19.34
C ARG A 337 -30.99 4.86 -20.77
N ILE A 338 -31.19 5.99 -21.45
CA ILE A 338 -30.67 6.18 -22.82
C ILE A 338 -29.15 6.39 -22.76
N GLY A 339 -28.40 5.51 -23.44
CA GLY A 339 -26.96 5.66 -23.63
C GLY A 339 -26.61 6.66 -24.74
N LEU A 340 -25.31 6.95 -24.89
CA LEU A 340 -24.80 7.81 -25.96
C LEU A 340 -24.71 7.04 -27.28
N TYR A 341 -25.45 7.48 -28.29
CA TYR A 341 -25.30 7.08 -29.69
C TYR A 341 -24.29 8.00 -30.37
N ARG A 342 -23.06 7.51 -30.57
CA ARG A 342 -22.01 8.28 -31.23
C ARG A 342 -22.15 8.25 -32.75
N PRO A 343 -21.92 9.36 -33.46
CA PRO A 343 -21.83 9.35 -34.91
C PRO A 343 -20.51 8.70 -35.33
N PRO A 344 -20.45 8.06 -36.52
CA PRO A 344 -19.25 7.37 -37.00
C PRO A 344 -17.98 8.23 -37.08
N PHE A 345 -18.10 9.56 -37.06
CA PHE A 345 -16.99 10.52 -37.14
C PHE A 345 -16.43 10.99 -35.78
N ALA A 346 -17.18 10.84 -34.68
CA ALA A 346 -16.73 11.30 -33.36
C ALA A 346 -15.64 10.38 -32.76
N ASP A 347 -15.51 9.17 -33.30
CA ASP A 347 -14.39 8.29 -33.01
C ASP A 347 -13.42 8.34 -34.20
N LEU A 348 -12.44 9.25 -34.15
CA LEU A 348 -11.34 9.30 -35.12
C LEU A 348 -10.51 8.01 -35.15
N SER A 349 -10.75 7.07 -34.22
CA SER A 349 -10.43 5.66 -34.41
C SER A 349 -11.48 4.98 -35.30
N VAL A 350 -11.52 5.41 -36.57
CA VAL A 350 -12.30 4.76 -37.62
C VAL A 350 -11.96 3.26 -37.56
N ASN A 351 -12.94 2.47 -37.10
CA ASN A 351 -13.07 1.01 -37.12
C ASN A 351 -13.35 0.29 -35.79
N ALA A 352 -14.21 0.91 -34.99
CA ALA A 352 -15.14 0.27 -34.07
C ALA A 352 -15.54 -1.18 -34.39
N LEU A 353 -15.95 -1.45 -35.64
CA LEU A 353 -16.42 -2.78 -36.07
C LEU A 353 -15.32 -3.69 -36.62
N GLN A 354 -14.18 -3.16 -37.09
CA GLN A 354 -13.13 -4.03 -37.64
C GLN A 354 -12.33 -4.71 -36.55
N LYS A 355 -12.10 -4.06 -35.40
CA LYS A 355 -11.37 -4.71 -34.30
C LYS A 355 -12.12 -5.98 -33.82
N PRO A 356 -13.42 -5.94 -33.46
CA PRO A 356 -14.17 -7.16 -33.12
C PRO A 356 -14.17 -8.21 -34.23
N LYS A 357 -14.30 -7.81 -35.50
CA LYS A 357 -14.23 -8.73 -36.65
C LYS A 357 -12.89 -9.44 -36.74
N GLN A 358 -11.79 -8.70 -36.68
CA GLN A 358 -10.45 -9.25 -36.73
C GLN A 358 -10.15 -10.15 -35.53
N LEU A 359 -10.64 -9.80 -34.33
CA LEU A 359 -10.52 -10.66 -33.15
C LEU A 359 -11.30 -11.97 -33.31
N ILE A 360 -12.47 -11.94 -33.97
CA ILE A 360 -13.22 -13.16 -34.32
C ILE A 360 -12.49 -13.96 -35.41
N GLU A 361 -11.97 -13.32 -36.45
CA GLU A 361 -11.16 -13.97 -37.49
C GLU A 361 -9.93 -14.65 -36.88
N ARG A 362 -9.25 -13.99 -35.93
CA ARG A 362 -8.18 -14.58 -35.12
C ARG A 362 -8.70 -15.79 -34.36
N LEU A 363 -9.81 -15.66 -33.63
CA LEU A 363 -10.36 -16.78 -32.84
C LEU A 363 -10.70 -17.99 -33.71
N VAL A 364 -11.28 -17.78 -34.90
CA VAL A 364 -11.55 -18.83 -35.89
C VAL A 364 -10.26 -19.49 -36.35
N TYR A 365 -9.22 -18.69 -36.66
CA TYR A 365 -7.90 -19.21 -37.04
C TYR A 365 -7.29 -20.05 -35.92
N LEU A 366 -7.35 -19.58 -34.66
CA LEU A 366 -6.75 -20.28 -33.54
C LEU A 366 -7.41 -21.65 -33.30
N VAL A 367 -8.74 -21.74 -33.43
CA VAL A 367 -9.52 -22.96 -33.20
C VAL A 367 -9.26 -24.04 -34.27
N ASP A 368 -8.90 -23.65 -35.49
CA ASP A 368 -8.54 -24.61 -36.54
C ASP A 368 -7.20 -25.28 -36.24
N THR A 369 -7.26 -26.52 -35.77
CA THR A 369 -6.09 -27.30 -35.36
C THR A 369 -5.15 -27.59 -36.54
N ALA A 370 -5.58 -27.42 -37.79
CA ALA A 370 -4.70 -27.53 -38.95
C ALA A 370 -3.57 -26.49 -38.91
N HIS A 371 -3.79 -25.33 -38.28
CA HIS A 371 -2.79 -24.27 -38.09
C HIS A 371 -1.83 -24.52 -36.91
N THR A 372 -2.02 -25.60 -36.16
CA THR A 372 -1.16 -25.98 -35.02
C THR A 372 -0.20 -27.10 -35.38
N ARG A 373 0.90 -27.23 -34.62
CA ARG A 373 1.96 -28.24 -34.83
C ARG A 373 1.72 -29.56 -34.12
N PHE A 374 0.69 -29.68 -33.30
CA PHE A 374 0.41 -30.87 -32.50
C PHE A 374 0.20 -32.15 -33.33
N GLN A 375 -0.33 -32.03 -34.55
CA GLN A 375 -0.59 -33.13 -35.49
C GLN A 375 0.36 -33.12 -36.70
N ASP A 376 1.46 -32.34 -36.63
CA ASP A 376 2.42 -32.24 -37.73
C ASP A 376 3.30 -33.50 -37.80
N ALA A 377 3.33 -34.16 -38.96
CA ALA A 377 4.18 -35.33 -39.18
C ALA A 377 5.68 -35.01 -39.06
N THR A 378 6.07 -33.75 -39.28
CA THR A 378 7.45 -33.27 -39.08
C THR A 378 7.78 -32.94 -37.62
N GLY A 379 6.78 -33.02 -36.73
CA GLY A 379 6.90 -32.71 -35.32
C GLY A 379 7.10 -31.21 -35.04
N PHE A 380 7.39 -30.91 -33.78
CA PHE A 380 7.88 -29.59 -33.42
C PHE A 380 9.30 -29.41 -33.98
N PRO A 381 9.62 -28.26 -34.59
CA PRO A 381 10.94 -28.06 -35.17
C PRO A 381 12.01 -28.26 -34.08
N PRO A 382 13.09 -29.03 -34.36
CA PRO A 382 14.20 -29.17 -33.44
C PRO A 382 14.91 -27.81 -33.37
N THR A 383 14.40 -26.97 -32.50
CA THR A 383 15.00 -25.68 -32.22
C THR A 383 16.04 -25.93 -31.15
N THR A 384 17.28 -25.55 -31.44
CA THR A 384 18.20 -25.15 -30.38
C THR A 384 17.43 -24.27 -29.39
N VAL A 385 17.67 -24.43 -28.09
CA VAL A 385 17.04 -23.63 -27.05
C VAL A 385 16.97 -22.16 -27.47
N GLY A 386 15.80 -21.55 -27.38
CA GLY A 386 15.60 -20.16 -27.79
C GLY A 386 14.62 -19.43 -26.87
N PHE A 387 14.84 -18.12 -26.71
CA PHE A 387 14.00 -17.24 -25.91
C PHE A 387 13.20 -16.31 -26.81
N THR A 388 11.89 -16.25 -26.56
CA THR A 388 10.99 -15.28 -27.18
C THR A 388 10.50 -14.31 -26.11
N PRO A 389 10.74 -13.00 -26.25
CA PRO A 389 10.25 -12.00 -25.31
C PRO A 389 8.73 -11.86 -25.38
N ASP A 390 8.07 -11.83 -24.24
CA ASP A 390 6.62 -11.70 -24.12
C ASP A 390 6.24 -10.59 -23.11
N ALA A 391 5.18 -9.86 -23.38
CA ALA A 391 4.71 -8.77 -22.53
C ALA A 391 4.17 -9.25 -21.15
N GLY A 392 3.88 -10.54 -21.01
CA GLY A 392 3.38 -11.17 -19.79
C GLY A 392 2.07 -11.93 -20.01
N ILE A 393 1.93 -13.06 -19.32
CA ILE A 393 0.73 -13.93 -19.42
C ILE A 393 -0.54 -13.25 -18.88
N ASN A 394 -0.39 -12.24 -18.03
CA ASN A 394 -1.45 -11.39 -17.49
C ASN A 394 -1.84 -10.22 -18.42
N ARG A 395 -1.32 -10.16 -19.65
CA ARG A 395 -1.69 -9.17 -20.67
C ARG A 395 -2.69 -9.75 -21.67
N GLU A 396 -3.41 -8.86 -22.35
CA GLU A 396 -4.26 -9.20 -23.51
C GLU A 396 -3.46 -10.00 -24.54
N LEU A 397 -4.10 -10.96 -25.20
CA LEU A 397 -3.43 -11.85 -26.16
C LEU A 397 -2.76 -11.06 -27.30
N SER A 398 -3.39 -9.99 -27.79
CA SER A 398 -2.82 -9.10 -28.82
C SER A 398 -1.47 -8.46 -28.45
N LYS A 399 -1.10 -8.42 -27.17
CA LYS A 399 0.17 -7.86 -26.66
C LYS A 399 1.22 -8.94 -26.39
N ARG A 400 0.81 -10.21 -26.31
CA ARG A 400 1.67 -11.36 -26.06
C ARG A 400 2.41 -11.77 -27.34
N ALA A 401 3.49 -12.52 -27.18
CA ALA A 401 4.22 -13.10 -28.30
C ALA A 401 3.41 -14.21 -28.96
N ILE A 402 3.64 -14.48 -30.24
CA ILE A 402 3.04 -15.63 -30.93
C ILE A 402 3.79 -16.89 -30.51
N PRO A 403 3.11 -17.88 -29.90
CA PRO A 403 3.76 -19.13 -29.50
C PRO A 403 4.25 -19.99 -30.67
N PHE A 404 5.31 -20.74 -30.43
CA PHE A 404 5.96 -21.57 -31.45
C PHE A 404 5.14 -22.79 -31.92
N TYR A 405 4.10 -23.17 -31.17
CA TYR A 405 3.20 -24.27 -31.54
C TYR A 405 2.25 -23.92 -32.70
N TYR A 406 2.20 -22.67 -33.16
CA TYR A 406 1.53 -22.29 -34.41
C TYR A 406 2.44 -22.49 -35.64
N LYS A 407 1.88 -22.99 -36.74
CA LYS A 407 2.63 -23.34 -37.95
C LYS A 407 3.12 -22.13 -38.73
N ASP A 408 2.27 -21.13 -38.91
CA ASP A 408 2.56 -19.94 -39.73
C ASP A 408 2.37 -18.65 -38.90
N PRO A 409 3.35 -18.29 -38.06
CA PRO A 409 3.27 -17.09 -37.24
C PRO A 409 3.28 -15.80 -38.07
N ALA A 410 3.78 -15.83 -39.31
CA ALA A 410 3.80 -14.65 -40.17
C ALA A 410 2.39 -14.30 -40.68
N THR A 411 1.64 -15.30 -41.14
CA THR A 411 0.22 -15.12 -41.52
C THR A 411 -0.63 -14.81 -40.30
N LEU A 412 -0.42 -15.51 -39.17
CA LEU A 412 -1.16 -15.26 -37.94
C LEU A 412 -0.93 -13.83 -37.40
N ALA A 413 0.26 -13.25 -37.59
CA ALA A 413 0.54 -11.88 -37.18
C ALA A 413 -0.42 -10.84 -37.78
N GLU A 414 -0.97 -11.10 -38.97
CA GLU A 414 -1.94 -10.22 -39.63
C GLU A 414 -3.27 -10.10 -38.86
N SER A 415 -3.66 -11.13 -38.10
CA SER A 415 -4.87 -11.11 -37.26
C SER A 415 -4.56 -11.07 -35.76
N TRP A 416 -3.29 -11.20 -35.34
CA TRP A 416 -2.90 -11.28 -33.92
C TRP A 416 -3.21 -10.01 -33.13
N SER A 417 -2.90 -8.83 -33.67
CA SER A 417 -3.08 -7.53 -33.00
C SER A 417 -3.68 -6.50 -33.93
N ALA A 418 -4.90 -6.07 -33.64
CA ALA A 418 -5.62 -5.11 -34.49
C ALA A 418 -4.90 -3.77 -34.65
N GLU A 419 -4.22 -3.31 -33.61
CA GLU A 419 -3.45 -2.06 -33.63
C GLU A 419 -2.20 -2.16 -34.52
N LEU A 420 -1.45 -3.25 -34.38
CA LEU A 420 -0.21 -3.46 -35.15
C LEU A 420 -0.49 -3.79 -36.61
N THR A 421 -1.53 -4.56 -36.91
CA THR A 421 -1.95 -4.82 -38.30
C THR A 421 -2.32 -3.53 -39.00
N ARG A 422 -3.13 -2.68 -38.36
CA ARG A 422 -3.56 -1.39 -38.94
C ARG A 422 -2.39 -0.46 -39.24
N SER A 423 -1.38 -0.44 -38.38
CA SER A 423 -0.19 0.38 -38.58
C SER A 423 0.85 -0.25 -39.52
N GLY A 424 0.58 -1.46 -40.06
CA GLY A 424 1.53 -2.22 -40.88
C GLY A 424 2.73 -2.74 -40.09
N ARG A 425 2.65 -2.76 -38.75
CA ARG A 425 3.71 -3.15 -37.83
C ARG A 425 3.54 -4.56 -37.28
N HIS A 426 2.58 -5.35 -37.75
CA HIS A 426 2.37 -6.74 -37.30
C HIS A 426 3.65 -7.60 -37.39
N SER A 427 4.56 -7.33 -38.33
CA SER A 427 5.86 -8.01 -38.40
C SER A 427 6.75 -7.80 -37.16
N THR A 428 6.47 -6.79 -36.33
CA THR A 428 7.23 -6.52 -35.10
C THR A 428 6.81 -7.41 -33.93
N ILE A 429 5.77 -8.23 -34.06
CA ILE A 429 5.31 -9.11 -32.98
C ILE A 429 6.39 -10.18 -32.70
N PRO A 430 6.79 -10.39 -31.42
CA PRO A 430 7.72 -11.46 -31.07
C PRO A 430 7.14 -12.85 -31.39
N GLY A 431 8.01 -13.83 -31.68
CA GLY A 431 7.65 -15.20 -32.00
C GLY A 431 7.55 -15.52 -33.50
N ILE A 432 7.72 -14.52 -34.37
CA ILE A 432 7.71 -14.72 -35.83
C ILE A 432 9.06 -15.24 -36.33
N LYS A 433 10.18 -14.70 -35.83
CA LYS A 433 11.55 -15.06 -36.23
C LYS A 433 12.52 -14.95 -35.07
N ASP A 434 13.31 -16.01 -34.87
CA ASP A 434 14.24 -16.16 -33.74
C ASP A 434 15.31 -15.07 -33.70
N ASP A 435 15.91 -14.72 -34.85
CA ASP A 435 16.91 -13.63 -34.93
C ASP A 435 16.34 -12.29 -34.49
N ARG A 436 15.04 -12.06 -34.77
CA ARG A 436 14.34 -10.82 -34.41
C ARG A 436 13.99 -10.81 -32.93
N ASP A 437 13.52 -11.93 -32.39
CA ASP A 437 13.27 -12.09 -30.94
C ASP A 437 14.54 -11.81 -30.13
N ARG A 438 15.67 -12.36 -30.57
CA ARG A 438 16.98 -12.09 -29.96
C ARG A 438 17.35 -10.60 -30.04
N SER A 439 17.08 -9.93 -31.16
CA SER A 439 17.34 -8.50 -31.30
C SER A 439 16.53 -7.63 -30.33
N TYR A 440 15.30 -8.06 -29.99
CA TYR A 440 14.47 -7.36 -29.00
C TYR A 440 15.03 -7.46 -27.59
N LEU A 441 15.48 -8.66 -27.19
CA LEU A 441 16.13 -8.88 -25.89
C LEU A 441 17.43 -8.07 -25.75
N LEU A 442 18.18 -7.91 -26.84
CA LEU A 442 19.40 -7.09 -26.86
C LEU A 442 19.13 -5.58 -26.87
N ALA A 443 18.00 -5.14 -27.42
CA ALA A 443 17.70 -3.72 -27.59
C ALA A 443 17.04 -3.09 -26.34
N ASN A 444 15.93 -3.66 -25.86
CA ASN A 444 15.20 -3.17 -24.69
C ASN A 444 14.27 -4.26 -24.12
N MET A 445 14.42 -4.58 -22.83
CA MET A 445 13.60 -5.56 -22.13
C MET A 445 12.46 -4.97 -21.28
N ASP A 446 12.33 -3.65 -21.17
CA ASP A 446 11.34 -3.00 -20.29
C ASP A 446 9.88 -3.28 -20.72
N GLY A 447 9.66 -3.59 -22.00
CA GLY A 447 8.35 -3.98 -22.51
C GLY A 447 8.02 -5.46 -22.33
N TYR A 448 8.95 -6.27 -21.80
CA TYR A 448 8.85 -7.72 -21.75
C TYR A 448 9.02 -8.23 -20.30
N GLU A 449 7.92 -8.67 -19.71
CA GLU A 449 7.88 -9.18 -18.34
C GLU A 449 7.97 -10.71 -18.26
N PHE A 450 7.96 -11.40 -19.41
CA PHE A 450 8.01 -12.85 -19.48
C PHE A 450 8.93 -13.33 -20.61
N PHE A 451 9.67 -14.41 -20.36
CA PHE A 451 10.57 -15.03 -21.31
C PHE A 451 10.06 -16.42 -21.66
N ARG A 452 9.49 -16.59 -22.86
CA ARG A 452 9.08 -17.91 -23.37
C ARG A 452 10.30 -18.68 -23.81
N ILE A 453 10.31 -19.97 -23.51
CA ILE A 453 11.44 -20.85 -23.83
C ILE A 453 10.94 -21.98 -24.72
N LYS A 454 11.67 -22.25 -25.80
CA LYS A 454 11.38 -23.36 -26.73
C LYS A 454 12.60 -24.25 -26.94
N GLY A 455 12.37 -25.45 -27.46
CA GLY A 455 13.44 -26.38 -27.82
C GLY A 455 14.04 -27.19 -26.66
N HIS A 456 13.49 -27.08 -25.45
CA HIS A 456 13.97 -27.80 -24.26
C HIS A 456 13.22 -29.12 -23.99
N THR A 457 11.91 -29.19 -24.28
CA THR A 457 11.11 -30.41 -24.06
C THR A 457 11.55 -31.56 -24.96
N GLY A 458 11.71 -32.75 -24.38
CA GLY A 458 12.19 -33.96 -25.06
C GLY A 458 13.71 -34.00 -25.29
N ALA A 459 14.46 -32.98 -24.86
CA ALA A 459 15.92 -32.94 -24.94
C ALA A 459 16.59 -33.45 -23.65
N LEU A 460 17.85 -33.88 -23.76
CA LEU A 460 18.66 -34.31 -22.62
C LEU A 460 18.97 -33.12 -21.69
N ILE A 461 18.98 -33.36 -20.38
CA ILE A 461 19.07 -32.30 -19.38
C ILE A 461 20.38 -31.49 -19.46
N ASP A 462 21.54 -32.14 -19.49
CA ASP A 462 22.84 -31.45 -19.43
C ASP A 462 23.06 -30.47 -20.59
N PRO A 463 22.94 -30.87 -21.88
CA PRO A 463 23.12 -29.93 -22.99
C PRO A 463 22.04 -28.84 -23.02
N THR A 464 20.84 -29.14 -22.53
CA THR A 464 19.73 -28.18 -22.46
C THR A 464 20.01 -27.11 -21.39
N MET A 465 20.45 -27.54 -20.21
CA MET A 465 20.82 -26.65 -19.11
C MET A 465 21.98 -25.74 -19.52
N ASP A 466 23.03 -26.29 -20.13
CA ASP A 466 24.16 -25.53 -20.66
C ASP A 466 23.71 -24.48 -21.68
N ALA A 467 22.81 -24.84 -22.60
CA ALA A 467 22.28 -23.93 -23.60
C ALA A 467 21.43 -22.80 -23.00
N ILE A 468 20.53 -23.11 -22.05
CA ILE A 468 19.72 -22.12 -21.33
C ILE A 468 20.64 -21.18 -20.54
N GLU A 469 21.62 -21.72 -19.80
CA GLU A 469 22.56 -20.91 -19.02
C GLU A 469 23.48 -20.04 -19.87
N ALA A 470 23.92 -20.54 -21.03
CA ALA A 470 24.73 -19.77 -21.97
C ALA A 470 23.94 -18.56 -22.49
N GLN A 471 22.71 -18.78 -22.95
CA GLN A 471 21.87 -17.69 -23.46
C GLN A 471 21.42 -16.73 -22.36
N ARG A 472 21.10 -17.23 -21.16
CA ARG A 472 20.78 -16.37 -19.99
C ARG A 472 21.94 -15.43 -19.68
N ARG A 473 23.18 -15.95 -19.65
CA ARG A 473 24.40 -15.17 -19.39
C ARG A 473 24.67 -14.17 -20.51
N GLU A 474 24.54 -14.60 -21.76
CA GLU A 474 24.81 -13.77 -22.93
C GLU A 474 23.82 -12.61 -23.08
N LEU A 475 22.53 -12.86 -22.84
CA LEU A 475 21.45 -11.88 -22.97
C LEU A 475 21.16 -11.14 -21.65
N HIS A 476 21.90 -11.45 -20.57
CA HIS A 476 21.70 -10.88 -19.23
C HIS A 476 20.26 -10.99 -18.70
N LEU A 477 19.61 -12.14 -18.91
CA LEU A 477 18.21 -12.33 -18.54
C LEU A 477 18.06 -12.55 -17.02
N PRO A 478 17.18 -11.80 -16.33
CA PRO A 478 17.09 -11.81 -14.87
C PRO A 478 16.12 -12.88 -14.36
N PHE A 479 16.47 -14.15 -14.47
CA PHE A 479 15.73 -15.27 -13.87
C PHE A 479 16.69 -16.34 -13.36
N ASP A 480 16.24 -17.25 -12.50
CA ASP A 480 17.05 -18.38 -12.02
C ASP A 480 16.58 -19.73 -12.60
N ILE A 481 17.41 -20.77 -12.54
CA ILE A 481 17.10 -22.09 -13.12
C ILE A 481 17.18 -23.17 -12.04
N LYS A 482 16.17 -24.03 -11.99
CA LYS A 482 16.09 -25.17 -11.09
C LYS A 482 15.75 -26.43 -11.88
N VAL A 483 16.48 -27.51 -11.62
CA VAL A 483 16.20 -28.83 -12.20
C VAL A 483 15.58 -29.72 -11.13
N LEU A 484 14.44 -30.32 -11.46
CA LEU A 484 13.72 -31.25 -10.61
C LEU A 484 13.47 -32.57 -11.34
N TYR A 485 13.36 -33.65 -10.60
CA TYR A 485 13.24 -35.01 -11.12
C TYR A 485 11.91 -35.64 -10.71
N LEU A 486 11.33 -36.41 -11.62
CA LEU A 486 10.24 -37.34 -11.35
C LEU A 486 10.81 -38.65 -10.83
N GLY A 487 10.27 -39.12 -9.70
CA GLY A 487 10.63 -40.41 -9.09
C GLY A 487 10.21 -40.49 -7.63
N ALA A 488 10.37 -41.68 -7.04
CA ALA A 488 10.30 -41.89 -5.62
C ALA A 488 11.65 -41.55 -4.95
N LYS A 489 11.65 -41.45 -3.60
CA LYS A 489 12.88 -41.23 -2.83
C LYS A 489 13.93 -42.32 -3.10
N ASP A 490 13.47 -43.57 -3.27
CA ASP A 490 14.36 -44.72 -3.49
C ASP A 490 15.05 -44.66 -4.87
N ASP A 491 14.38 -44.12 -5.88
CA ASP A 491 14.91 -43.94 -7.24
C ASP A 491 16.05 -42.92 -7.30
N MET A 492 16.12 -42.04 -6.30
CA MET A 492 17.11 -40.96 -6.22
C MET A 492 18.36 -41.37 -5.44
N THR A 493 18.44 -42.60 -4.92
CA THR A 493 19.58 -43.04 -4.09
C THR A 493 20.93 -42.84 -4.79
N GLN A 494 21.00 -43.11 -6.10
CA GLN A 494 22.23 -42.92 -6.88
C GLN A 494 22.56 -41.44 -7.12
N LEU A 495 21.57 -40.62 -7.49
CA LEU A 495 21.75 -39.17 -7.65
C LEU A 495 22.10 -38.48 -6.32
N ILE A 496 21.47 -38.88 -5.23
CA ILE A 496 21.77 -38.42 -3.87
C ILE A 496 23.20 -38.84 -3.50
N LYS A 497 23.61 -40.06 -3.82
CA LYS A 497 24.99 -40.51 -3.62
C LYS A 497 25.98 -39.61 -4.38
N GLU A 498 25.73 -39.33 -5.66
CA GLU A 498 26.59 -38.47 -6.48
C GLU A 498 26.61 -37.01 -5.98
N ARG A 499 25.45 -36.47 -5.61
CA ARG A 499 25.33 -35.09 -5.13
C ARG A 499 25.81 -34.92 -3.69
N SER A 500 25.76 -35.95 -2.84
CA SER A 500 26.28 -35.88 -1.47
C SER A 500 27.78 -35.60 -1.39
N ALA A 501 28.52 -35.87 -2.47
CA ALA A 501 29.93 -35.52 -2.58
C ALA A 501 30.21 -34.01 -2.55
N THR A 502 29.19 -33.16 -2.75
CA THR A 502 29.34 -31.70 -2.64
C THR A 502 29.23 -31.18 -1.21
N PHE A 503 28.88 -32.01 -0.22
CA PHE A 503 28.90 -31.64 1.20
C PHE A 503 30.34 -31.53 1.72
N SER A 504 31.03 -30.46 1.32
CA SER A 504 32.46 -30.25 1.58
C SER A 504 32.79 -30.22 3.07
N ASP A 505 31.91 -29.66 3.90
CA ASP A 505 32.05 -29.59 5.35
C ASP A 505 31.92 -30.97 6.01
N LEU A 506 30.88 -31.74 5.68
CA LEU A 506 30.69 -33.11 6.19
C LEU A 506 31.82 -34.03 5.72
N THR A 507 32.29 -33.85 4.50
CA THR A 507 33.43 -34.59 3.95
C THR A 507 34.69 -34.35 4.77
N VAL A 508 35.00 -33.08 5.09
CA VAL A 508 36.16 -32.71 5.91
C VAL A 508 36.02 -33.24 7.34
N ILE A 509 34.82 -33.18 7.94
CA ILE A 509 34.57 -33.73 9.28
C ILE A 509 34.79 -35.24 9.29
N LEU A 510 34.24 -35.96 8.30
CA LEU A 510 34.39 -37.41 8.18
C LEU A 510 35.87 -37.79 7.98
N GLU A 511 36.58 -37.08 7.09
CA GLU A 511 38.01 -37.28 6.86
C GLU A 511 38.84 -37.06 8.13
N LYS A 512 38.51 -36.02 8.92
CA LYS A 512 39.16 -35.78 10.22
C LYS A 512 38.93 -36.95 11.18
N ILE A 513 37.69 -37.41 11.34
CA ILE A 513 37.36 -38.53 12.25
C ILE A 513 38.09 -39.81 11.82
N VAL A 514 38.15 -40.10 10.51
CA VAL A 514 38.87 -41.25 9.97
C VAL A 514 40.39 -41.14 10.20
N ASN A 515 40.96 -39.94 10.08
CA ASN A 515 42.37 -39.72 10.40
C ASN A 515 42.64 -39.89 11.89
N ASP A 516 41.75 -39.43 12.77
CA ASP A 516 41.87 -39.64 14.22
C ASP A 516 41.84 -41.14 14.57
N ILE A 517 40.95 -41.91 13.92
CA ILE A 517 40.90 -43.38 14.03
C ILE A 517 42.24 -44.02 13.63
N ARG A 518 42.83 -43.58 12.50
CA ARG A 518 44.11 -44.10 11.99
C ARG A 518 45.30 -43.71 12.88
N CYS A 519 45.29 -42.52 13.44
CA CYS A 519 46.34 -42.00 14.32
C CYS A 519 46.33 -42.68 15.69
N ALA A 520 45.15 -43.02 16.23
CA ALA A 520 45.01 -43.59 17.56
C ALA A 520 45.59 -45.01 17.66
N ARG A 521 45.51 -45.84 16.61
CA ARG A 521 45.93 -47.28 16.55
C ARG A 521 45.43 -48.19 17.68
N THR A 522 44.64 -47.67 18.61
CA THR A 522 44.18 -48.33 19.84
C THR A 522 42.91 -49.15 19.65
N CYS A 523 42.11 -48.84 18.62
CA CYS A 523 40.84 -49.52 18.39
C CYS A 523 40.98 -50.83 17.59
N SER A 524 41.52 -50.83 16.35
CA SER A 524 41.85 -52.04 15.56
C SER A 524 42.41 -51.64 14.18
N ASP A 525 43.29 -52.46 13.58
CA ASP A 525 43.77 -52.29 12.20
C ASP A 525 42.64 -52.46 11.16
N GLU A 526 41.53 -53.11 11.54
CA GLU A 526 40.36 -53.35 10.68
C GLU A 526 39.15 -52.46 11.01
N PHE A 527 39.25 -51.56 12.00
CA PHE A 527 38.13 -50.75 12.48
C PHE A 527 37.44 -49.96 11.36
N GLU A 528 38.24 -49.34 10.49
CA GLU A 528 37.79 -48.59 9.31
C GLU A 528 37.04 -49.50 8.30
N ILE A 529 37.59 -50.69 8.03
CA ILE A 529 36.99 -51.65 7.09
C ILE A 529 35.68 -52.19 7.65
N ARG A 530 35.53 -52.35 8.96
CA ARG A 530 34.27 -52.82 9.57
C ARG A 530 33.17 -51.78 9.51
N ILE A 531 33.51 -50.49 9.63
CA ILE A 531 32.55 -49.38 9.53
C ILE A 531 32.12 -49.16 8.08
N PHE A 532 33.07 -49.02 7.15
CA PHE A 532 32.77 -48.63 5.77
C PHE A 532 32.68 -49.82 4.79
N ARG A 533 32.94 -51.05 5.25
CA ARG A 533 33.08 -52.29 4.45
C ARG A 533 34.24 -52.27 3.44
N ARG A 534 35.03 -51.20 3.43
CA ARG A 534 36.18 -50.96 2.56
C ARG A 534 37.09 -49.91 3.22
N LYS A 535 38.26 -49.66 2.62
CA LYS A 535 39.11 -48.53 3.01
C LYS A 535 38.43 -47.21 2.60
N PHE A 536 38.54 -46.21 3.45
CA PHE A 536 38.07 -44.86 3.22
C PHE A 536 38.70 -44.31 1.94
N ASP A 537 37.82 -43.92 1.02
CA ASP A 537 38.17 -43.31 -0.24
C ASP A 537 37.44 -41.98 -0.36
N ARG A 538 38.23 -40.90 -0.43
CA ARG A 538 37.71 -39.54 -0.59
C ARG A 538 37.00 -39.36 -1.93
N ASN A 539 37.36 -40.13 -2.95
CA ASN A 539 36.74 -40.06 -4.28
C ASN A 539 35.37 -40.76 -4.34
N ASP A 540 34.99 -41.52 -3.31
CA ASP A 540 33.68 -42.19 -3.20
C ASP A 540 33.01 -41.88 -1.85
N ILE A 541 33.07 -40.60 -1.43
CA ILE A 541 32.56 -40.15 -0.14
C ILE A 541 31.06 -40.43 0.05
N GLY A 542 30.27 -40.37 -1.03
CA GLY A 542 28.84 -40.68 -0.98
C GLY A 542 28.58 -42.11 -0.51
N SER A 543 29.41 -43.08 -0.94
CA SER A 543 29.32 -44.44 -0.41
C SER A 543 29.79 -44.57 1.04
N MET A 544 30.69 -43.70 1.51
CA MET A 544 31.10 -43.68 2.91
C MET A 544 29.94 -43.23 3.80
N PHE A 545 29.19 -42.20 3.38
CA PHE A 545 27.99 -41.78 4.10
C PHE A 545 26.88 -42.83 4.09
N GLU A 546 26.63 -43.49 2.96
CA GLU A 546 25.65 -44.58 2.89
C GLU A 546 26.05 -45.79 3.76
N ALA A 547 27.34 -46.06 3.94
CA ALA A 547 27.79 -47.08 4.88
C ALA A 547 27.49 -46.71 6.33
N LEU A 548 27.58 -45.43 6.70
CA LEU A 548 27.16 -44.94 8.02
C LEU A 548 25.64 -45.04 8.19
N VAL A 549 24.86 -44.76 7.14
CA VAL A 549 23.41 -44.98 7.16
C VAL A 549 23.12 -46.45 7.45
N LEU A 550 23.72 -47.38 6.72
CA LEU A 550 23.53 -48.82 6.96
C LEU A 550 24.00 -49.28 8.35
N LEU A 551 24.98 -48.61 8.96
CA LEU A 551 25.48 -48.94 10.29
C LEU A 551 24.52 -48.50 11.40
N PHE A 552 23.92 -47.31 11.26
CA PHE A 552 23.09 -46.67 12.29
C PHE A 552 21.58 -46.65 11.97
N ASP A 553 21.16 -47.24 10.85
CA ASP A 553 19.75 -47.27 10.45
C ASP A 553 18.85 -47.87 11.54
N GLY A 554 17.68 -47.27 11.74
CA GLY A 554 16.70 -47.72 12.74
C GLY A 554 17.12 -47.55 14.20
N THR A 555 18.21 -46.85 14.50
CA THR A 555 18.69 -46.63 15.88
C THR A 555 17.74 -45.72 16.67
N LYS A 556 17.10 -46.26 17.71
CA LYS A 556 16.26 -45.49 18.67
C LYS A 556 17.01 -45.13 19.96
N ASP A 557 17.92 -46.00 20.39
CA ASP A 557 18.79 -45.82 21.55
C ASP A 557 20.25 -45.97 21.09
N LEU A 558 20.98 -44.86 21.10
CA LEU A 558 22.37 -44.81 20.67
C LEU A 558 23.28 -45.61 21.62
N ASP A 559 23.05 -45.55 22.93
CA ASP A 559 23.90 -46.22 23.90
C ASP A 559 23.77 -47.75 23.83
N GLU A 560 22.57 -48.24 23.52
CA GLU A 560 22.35 -49.66 23.23
C GLU A 560 23.07 -50.09 21.95
N LYS A 561 22.94 -49.32 20.87
CA LYS A 561 23.56 -49.64 19.58
C LYS A 561 25.09 -49.60 19.64
N LEU A 562 25.65 -48.62 20.33
CA LEU A 562 27.10 -48.50 20.56
C LEU A 562 27.63 -49.69 21.36
N ARG A 563 26.88 -50.15 22.36
CA ARG A 563 27.24 -51.33 23.16
C ARG A 563 27.24 -52.59 22.30
N GLU A 564 26.19 -52.81 21.50
CA GLU A 564 26.11 -53.95 20.57
C GLU A 564 27.30 -53.99 19.60
N LEU A 565 27.64 -52.86 18.98
CA LEU A 565 28.74 -52.77 18.02
C LEU A 565 30.11 -52.97 18.69
N CYS A 566 30.36 -52.32 19.82
CA CYS A 566 31.64 -52.42 20.53
C CYS A 566 31.83 -53.74 21.29
N ASP A 567 30.74 -54.45 21.60
CA ASP A 567 30.78 -55.78 22.22
C ASP A 567 30.91 -56.92 21.22
N SER A 568 30.74 -56.65 19.93
CA SER A 568 30.90 -57.66 18.88
C SER A 568 32.36 -58.11 18.71
N ASP A 569 32.55 -59.42 18.54
CA ASP A 569 33.88 -60.03 18.47
C ASP A 569 34.77 -59.36 17.41
N ASN A 570 35.99 -59.00 17.83
CA ASN A 570 37.03 -58.36 17.01
C ASN A 570 36.68 -56.98 16.42
N PHE A 571 35.61 -56.30 16.85
CA PHE A 571 35.27 -54.97 16.33
C PHE A 571 36.25 -53.90 16.83
N CYS A 572 36.59 -53.95 18.11
CA CYS A 572 37.60 -53.10 18.74
C CYS A 572 38.36 -53.92 19.80
N PHE A 573 39.69 -53.74 19.89
CA PHE A 573 40.59 -54.41 20.82
C PHE A 573 40.80 -53.62 22.13
N ASP A 574 40.14 -52.47 22.30
CA ASP A 574 40.18 -51.66 23.51
C ASP A 574 39.44 -52.35 24.67
N GLU A 575 40.15 -52.66 25.77
CA GLU A 575 39.60 -53.36 26.94
C GLU A 575 38.46 -52.57 27.61
N ASP A 576 38.57 -51.22 27.66
CA ASP A 576 37.58 -50.33 28.28
C ASP A 576 36.47 -49.90 27.29
N LYS A 577 36.62 -50.23 25.99
CA LYS A 577 35.72 -49.88 24.88
C LYS A 577 35.42 -48.38 24.74
N THR A 578 36.18 -47.52 25.42
CA THR A 578 35.99 -46.06 25.44
C THR A 578 36.42 -45.45 24.12
N CYS A 579 37.49 -45.96 23.50
CA CYS A 579 37.93 -45.61 22.15
C CYS A 579 36.81 -45.87 21.13
N CYS A 580 36.24 -47.09 21.17
CA CYS A 580 35.18 -47.50 20.25
C CYS A 580 33.94 -46.59 20.36
N ARG A 581 33.47 -46.33 21.58
CA ARG A 581 32.28 -45.51 21.84
C ARG A 581 32.49 -44.07 21.40
N SER A 582 33.65 -43.46 21.65
CA SER A 582 33.96 -42.08 21.27
C SER A 582 33.93 -41.87 19.75
N HIS A 583 34.61 -42.73 18.99
CA HIS A 583 34.67 -42.61 17.53
C HIS A 583 33.31 -42.91 16.88
N LEU A 584 32.59 -43.94 17.34
CA LEU A 584 31.25 -44.23 16.82
C LEU A 584 30.23 -43.13 17.17
N THR A 585 30.34 -42.49 18.35
CA THR A 585 29.50 -41.32 18.69
C THR A 585 29.76 -40.15 17.75
N SER A 586 31.03 -39.90 17.43
CA SER A 586 31.42 -38.85 16.47
C SER A 586 30.91 -39.15 15.05
N LEU A 587 30.96 -40.41 14.63
CA LEU A 587 30.41 -40.85 13.34
C LEU A 587 28.87 -40.81 13.32
N TYR A 588 28.21 -41.08 14.44
CA TYR A 588 26.76 -40.96 14.57
C TYR A 588 26.30 -39.51 14.35
N ALA A 589 27.04 -38.53 14.88
CA ALA A 589 26.74 -37.11 14.62
C ALA A 589 26.82 -36.76 13.11
N VAL A 590 27.80 -37.30 12.40
CA VAL A 590 27.91 -37.16 10.93
C VAL A 590 26.75 -37.85 10.22
N TYR A 591 26.36 -39.05 10.66
CA TYR A 591 25.20 -39.77 10.15
C TYR A 591 23.91 -38.97 10.31
N VAL A 592 23.62 -38.42 11.50
CA VAL A 592 22.39 -37.65 11.76
C VAL A 592 22.31 -36.45 10.82
N GLU A 593 23.40 -35.68 10.72
CA GLU A 593 23.43 -34.51 9.86
C GLU A 593 23.39 -34.89 8.37
N TYR A 594 24.03 -35.99 7.98
CA TYR A 594 23.93 -36.53 6.63
C TYR A 594 22.50 -36.94 6.27
N VAL A 595 21.80 -37.68 7.13
CA VAL A 595 20.39 -38.08 6.92
C VAL A 595 19.49 -36.85 6.80
N ARG A 596 19.66 -35.87 7.70
CA ARG A 596 18.90 -34.61 7.64
C ARG A 596 19.11 -33.89 6.30
N ARG A 597 20.37 -33.74 5.85
CA ARG A 597 20.69 -33.10 4.56
C ARG A 597 20.28 -33.94 3.36
N LYS A 598 20.31 -35.27 3.47
CA LYS A 598 19.81 -36.20 2.45
C LYS A 598 18.31 -36.03 2.25
N GLU A 599 17.53 -35.88 3.32
CA GLU A 599 16.09 -35.59 3.24
C GLU A 599 15.81 -34.19 2.66
N GLU A 600 16.59 -33.19 3.05
CA GLU A 600 16.52 -31.83 2.51
C GLU A 600 16.84 -31.83 1.00
N LEU A 601 17.89 -32.53 0.59
CA LEU A 601 18.29 -32.70 -0.80
C LEU A 601 17.20 -33.43 -1.60
N ALA A 602 16.62 -34.51 -1.07
CA ALA A 602 15.51 -35.20 -1.72
C ALA A 602 14.30 -34.28 -1.91
N GLY A 603 13.98 -33.46 -0.91
CA GLY A 603 12.92 -32.44 -1.02
C GLY A 603 13.24 -31.33 -2.03
N ASN A 604 14.52 -31.06 -2.30
CA ASN A 604 14.99 -30.04 -3.24
C ASN A 604 15.23 -30.56 -4.66
N LEU A 605 15.21 -31.88 -4.86
CA LEU A 605 15.41 -32.54 -6.15
C LEU A 605 14.13 -33.14 -6.72
N LEU A 606 13.21 -33.63 -5.88
CA LEU A 606 11.97 -34.28 -6.34
C LEU A 606 10.87 -33.25 -6.62
N PHE A 607 10.26 -33.31 -7.80
CA PHE A 607 9.26 -32.34 -8.26
C PHE A 607 8.07 -32.20 -7.28
N HIS A 608 7.41 -33.30 -6.93
CA HIS A 608 6.24 -33.28 -6.04
C HIS A 608 6.54 -32.68 -4.65
N LEU A 609 7.68 -33.05 -4.03
CA LEU A 609 8.06 -32.52 -2.72
C LEU A 609 8.47 -31.04 -2.78
N PHE A 610 9.18 -30.68 -3.86
CA PHE A 610 9.59 -29.30 -4.06
C PHE A 610 8.37 -28.39 -4.25
N ALA A 611 7.38 -28.85 -5.02
CA ALA A 611 6.16 -28.09 -5.30
C ALA A 611 5.28 -27.88 -4.07
N GLU A 612 5.18 -28.86 -3.18
CA GLU A 612 4.48 -28.69 -1.89
C GLU A 612 5.15 -27.65 -0.98
N LYS A 613 6.48 -27.50 -1.06
CA LYS A 613 7.22 -26.50 -0.28
C LYS A 613 7.25 -25.09 -0.89
N HIS A 614 6.96 -24.97 -2.18
CA HIS A 614 7.07 -23.72 -2.93
C HIS A 614 5.72 -23.37 -3.58
N PRO A 615 4.80 -22.70 -2.86
CA PRO A 615 3.53 -22.29 -3.44
C PRO A 615 3.76 -21.32 -4.60
N GLY A 616 2.90 -21.42 -5.62
CA GLY A 616 2.97 -20.59 -6.83
C GLY A 616 3.64 -21.25 -8.03
N ILE A 617 4.08 -22.52 -7.92
CA ILE A 617 4.55 -23.28 -9.09
C ILE A 617 3.41 -23.41 -10.10
N GLU A 618 3.71 -23.09 -11.36
CA GLU A 618 2.75 -23.18 -12.45
C GLU A 618 3.45 -23.40 -13.81
N HIS A 619 2.82 -24.18 -14.69
CA HIS A 619 3.27 -24.31 -16.07
C HIS A 619 2.80 -23.10 -16.88
N ASN A 620 3.73 -22.45 -17.57
CA ASN A 620 3.51 -21.18 -18.27
C ASN A 620 4.32 -21.07 -19.58
N GLY A 621 4.99 -22.14 -20.02
CA GLY A 621 5.80 -22.17 -21.25
C GLY A 621 7.00 -21.21 -21.23
N GLY A 622 7.61 -21.01 -20.06
CA GLY A 622 8.68 -20.04 -19.84
C GLY A 622 8.76 -19.53 -18.40
N VAL A 623 9.40 -18.38 -18.21
CA VAL A 623 9.69 -17.81 -16.88
C VAL A 623 9.42 -16.29 -16.83
N PRO A 624 8.78 -15.77 -15.77
CA PRO A 624 8.64 -14.33 -15.59
C PRO A 624 9.98 -13.68 -15.23
N LYS A 625 10.09 -12.39 -15.54
CA LYS A 625 11.22 -11.55 -15.10
C LYS A 625 11.32 -11.57 -13.58
N GLY A 626 12.48 -11.93 -13.04
CA GLY A 626 12.71 -12.13 -11.61
C GLY A 626 12.15 -13.43 -11.04
N GLY A 627 11.72 -14.37 -11.88
CA GLY A 627 11.24 -15.69 -11.46
C GLY A 627 12.30 -16.78 -11.46
N THR A 628 11.89 -18.01 -11.14
CA THR A 628 12.70 -19.23 -11.31
C THR A 628 12.06 -20.14 -12.35
N LEU A 629 12.83 -20.51 -13.38
CA LEU A 629 12.51 -21.55 -14.35
C LEU A 629 12.76 -22.92 -13.72
N ILE A 630 11.78 -23.80 -13.79
CA ILE A 630 11.84 -25.15 -13.26
C ILE A 630 11.78 -26.13 -14.42
N LEU A 631 12.82 -26.92 -14.61
CA LEU A 631 12.86 -28.00 -15.59
C LEU A 631 12.53 -29.33 -14.89
N VAL A 632 11.40 -29.94 -15.26
CA VAL A 632 10.97 -31.23 -14.71
C VAL A 632 11.46 -32.33 -15.62
N CYS A 633 12.29 -33.20 -15.06
CA CYS A 633 13.01 -34.24 -15.79
C CYS A 633 12.55 -35.64 -15.37
N GLY A 634 12.51 -36.57 -16.32
CA GLY A 634 12.26 -37.99 -16.06
C GLY A 634 13.35 -38.85 -16.69
N LYS A 635 13.47 -40.10 -16.22
CA LYS A 635 14.33 -41.09 -16.89
C LYS A 635 13.82 -41.29 -18.31
N THR A 636 14.74 -41.48 -19.24
CA THR A 636 14.42 -41.71 -20.64
C THR A 636 13.70 -43.06 -20.78
N ASP A 637 12.40 -43.04 -21.09
CA ASP A 637 11.65 -44.27 -21.40
C ASP A 637 11.85 -44.62 -22.88
N PRO A 638 12.27 -45.86 -23.22
CA PRO A 638 12.33 -46.34 -24.59
C PRO A 638 11.01 -46.18 -25.38
N ALA A 639 9.86 -46.12 -24.70
CA ALA A 639 8.56 -45.89 -25.31
C ALA A 639 8.47 -44.52 -26.02
N PHE A 640 9.19 -43.50 -25.52
CA PHE A 640 9.19 -42.13 -26.04
C PHE A 640 10.20 -41.89 -27.17
N LEU A 641 10.98 -42.91 -27.56
CA LEU A 641 11.91 -42.82 -28.68
C LEU A 641 11.17 -42.93 -30.02
N SER A 642 11.62 -42.16 -31.03
CA SER A 642 11.11 -42.28 -32.41
C SER A 642 11.37 -43.69 -32.96
N GLU A 643 10.57 -44.14 -33.92
CA GLU A 643 10.72 -45.47 -34.53
C GLU A 643 12.10 -45.69 -35.18
N GLU A 644 12.74 -44.63 -35.67
CA GLU A 644 14.13 -44.65 -36.16
C GLU A 644 15.15 -44.87 -35.05
N LYS A 645 14.96 -44.21 -33.88
CA LYS A 645 15.80 -44.39 -32.70
C LYS A 645 15.59 -45.78 -32.09
N LYS A 646 14.36 -46.25 -31.98
CA LYS A 646 14.01 -47.63 -31.55
C LYS A 646 14.66 -48.69 -32.45
N SER A 647 14.54 -48.52 -33.77
CA SER A 647 15.15 -49.44 -34.76
C SER A 647 16.68 -49.43 -34.68
N SER A 648 17.27 -48.25 -34.45
CA SER A 648 18.72 -48.12 -34.24
C SER A 648 19.17 -48.79 -32.94
N LEU A 649 18.40 -48.65 -31.85
CA LEU A 649 18.63 -49.26 -30.55
C LEU A 649 18.67 -50.78 -30.61
N VAL A 650 17.67 -51.38 -31.29
CA VAL A 650 17.58 -52.83 -31.50
C VAL A 650 18.76 -53.33 -32.32
N LYS A 651 19.18 -52.57 -33.35
CA LYS A 651 20.31 -52.94 -34.22
C LYS A 651 21.66 -52.85 -33.50
N LEU A 652 21.79 -51.90 -32.57
CA LEU A 652 23.02 -51.68 -31.80
C LEU A 652 23.18 -52.65 -30.62
N MET A 653 22.08 -53.02 -29.93
CA MET A 653 22.11 -54.03 -28.85
C MET A 653 22.49 -55.42 -29.34
N LEU A 654 22.36 -55.68 -30.64
CA LEU A 654 22.80 -56.92 -31.29
C LEU A 654 24.26 -56.86 -31.75
N SER A 655 24.95 -55.73 -31.60
CA SER A 655 26.36 -55.55 -31.96
C SER A 655 27.18 -55.14 -30.74
N ASP A 656 28.10 -56.00 -30.29
CA ASP A 656 29.08 -55.72 -29.22
C ASP A 656 30.10 -54.62 -29.66
N GLN A 657 29.64 -53.37 -29.75
CA GLN A 657 30.49 -52.22 -30.08
C GLN A 657 30.40 -51.12 -29.02
N ALA A 658 31.48 -50.35 -28.87
CA ALA A 658 31.59 -49.21 -27.94
C ALA A 658 30.48 -48.15 -28.13
N ALA A 659 29.87 -48.06 -29.32
CA ALA A 659 28.70 -47.22 -29.58
C ALA A 659 27.45 -47.67 -28.79
N GLY A 660 27.31 -48.98 -28.52
CA GLY A 660 26.26 -49.54 -27.67
C GLY A 660 26.38 -49.12 -26.20
N ILE A 661 27.61 -48.96 -25.69
CA ILE A 661 27.87 -48.52 -24.32
C ILE A 661 27.52 -47.03 -24.17
N SER A 662 27.90 -46.19 -25.13
CA SER A 662 27.56 -44.76 -25.16
C SER A 662 26.04 -44.49 -25.21
N MET A 663 25.28 -45.32 -25.93
CA MET A 663 23.82 -45.17 -26.02
C MET A 663 23.07 -45.76 -24.81
N VAL A 664 23.66 -46.76 -24.13
CA VAL A 664 23.18 -47.26 -22.83
C VAL A 664 23.42 -46.23 -21.71
N GLU A 665 24.52 -45.47 -21.78
CA GLU A 665 24.72 -44.29 -20.93
C GLU A 665 23.69 -43.18 -21.24
N GLU A 666 23.36 -42.92 -22.51
CA GLU A 666 22.28 -41.98 -22.88
C GLU A 666 20.88 -42.43 -22.42
N LEU A 667 20.57 -43.72 -22.45
CA LEU A 667 19.34 -44.29 -21.88
C LEU A 667 19.30 -44.22 -20.35
N GLY A 668 20.46 -44.11 -19.70
CA GLY A 668 20.59 -43.85 -18.27
C GLY A 668 20.41 -42.38 -17.89
N ASN A 669 20.37 -41.47 -18.87
CA ASN A 669 20.26 -40.03 -18.65
C ASN A 669 18.80 -39.55 -18.55
N TYR A 670 18.65 -38.35 -18.00
CA TYR A 670 17.36 -37.69 -17.80
C TYR A 670 17.04 -36.75 -18.96
N GLN A 671 15.77 -36.74 -19.35
CA GLN A 671 15.22 -35.83 -20.36
C GLN A 671 14.24 -34.84 -19.73
N VAL A 672 14.17 -33.63 -20.29
CA VAL A 672 13.21 -32.61 -19.86
C VAL A 672 11.83 -32.96 -20.42
N LEU A 673 10.85 -33.14 -19.54
CA LEU A 673 9.49 -33.55 -19.92
C LEU A 673 8.50 -32.38 -19.89
N ALA A 674 8.70 -31.44 -18.97
CA ALA A 674 7.88 -30.25 -18.84
C ALA A 674 8.69 -29.12 -18.18
N ASP A 675 8.26 -27.89 -18.41
CA ASP A 675 8.73 -26.71 -17.70
C ASP A 675 7.66 -26.17 -16.74
N PHE A 676 8.10 -25.60 -15.64
CA PHE A 676 7.26 -24.85 -14.71
C PHE A 676 8.00 -23.57 -14.36
N CYS A 677 7.32 -22.65 -13.69
CA CYS A 677 7.98 -21.47 -13.16
C CYS A 677 7.43 -21.09 -11.79
N LEU A 678 8.26 -20.36 -11.05
CA LEU A 678 7.87 -19.60 -9.88
C LEU A 678 7.88 -18.11 -10.21
N PRO A 679 6.93 -17.33 -9.68
CA PRO A 679 6.88 -15.89 -9.89
C PRO A 679 7.95 -15.12 -9.09
N TYR A 680 8.80 -15.82 -8.35
CA TYR A 680 9.90 -15.27 -7.57
C TYR A 680 11.14 -16.14 -7.72
N THR A 681 12.32 -15.54 -7.51
CA THR A 681 13.57 -16.28 -7.41
C THR A 681 13.56 -17.11 -6.12
N CYS A 682 13.43 -18.41 -6.23
CA CYS A 682 13.62 -19.34 -5.12
C CYS A 682 15.06 -19.88 -5.10
N CYS A 683 15.49 -20.41 -3.96
CA CYS A 683 16.72 -21.21 -3.86
C CYS A 683 18.03 -20.47 -4.16
N SER A 684 18.11 -19.15 -3.99
CA SER A 684 19.39 -18.46 -4.07
C SER A 684 20.29 -18.87 -2.90
N ASP A 685 21.58 -19.08 -3.14
CA ASP A 685 22.60 -19.28 -2.09
C ASP A 685 22.82 -18.05 -1.17
N ARG A 686 21.98 -17.03 -1.30
CA ARG A 686 22.04 -15.79 -0.54
C ARG A 686 20.94 -15.79 0.53
N PRO A 687 21.23 -15.32 1.76
CA PRO A 687 20.21 -15.21 2.80
C PRO A 687 19.07 -14.31 2.32
N SER A 688 17.83 -14.76 2.55
CA SER A 688 16.64 -13.98 2.27
C SER A 688 16.70 -12.62 2.98
N ILE A 689 16.34 -11.56 2.27
CA ILE A 689 16.07 -10.27 2.91
C ILE A 689 14.73 -10.44 3.63
N ASN A 690 14.79 -10.68 4.94
CA ASN A 690 13.61 -10.62 5.80
C ASN A 690 13.15 -9.17 5.91
N LEU A 691 12.20 -8.78 5.08
CA LEU A 691 11.43 -7.56 5.25
C LEU A 691 10.39 -7.79 6.35
N VAL A 692 10.81 -7.56 7.60
CA VAL A 692 9.88 -7.47 8.72
C VAL A 692 9.17 -6.13 8.61
N LEU A 693 7.94 -6.13 8.10
CA LEU A 693 7.04 -4.98 8.20
C LEU A 693 6.66 -4.84 9.67
N GLN A 694 7.41 -4.01 10.40
CA GLN A 694 7.07 -3.68 11.79
C GLN A 694 5.73 -2.95 11.81
N GLU A 695 4.77 -3.49 12.56
CA GLU A 695 3.53 -2.77 12.82
C GLU A 695 3.85 -1.44 13.51
N ALA A 696 3.18 -0.38 13.08
CA ALA A 696 3.44 0.95 13.60
C ALA A 696 3.06 1.04 15.10
N PRO A 697 3.87 1.70 15.94
CA PRO A 697 3.66 1.74 17.39
C PRO A 697 2.37 2.50 17.78
N PRO A 698 1.83 2.24 18.98
CA PRO A 698 0.73 3.03 19.53
C PRO A 698 1.11 4.52 19.58
N VAL A 699 0.12 5.41 19.39
CA VAL A 699 0.28 6.86 19.52
C VAL A 699 -0.75 7.35 20.52
N ALA A 700 -0.28 7.89 21.64
CA ALA A 700 -1.13 8.56 22.61
C ALA A 700 -1.46 9.98 22.12
N LEU A 701 -2.73 10.36 22.20
CA LEU A 701 -3.18 11.73 21.93
C LEU A 701 -4.49 11.99 22.67
N PHE A 702 -4.67 13.20 23.18
CA PHE A 702 -5.97 13.64 23.68
C PHE A 702 -6.17 15.14 23.51
N SER A 703 -7.42 15.55 23.54
CA SER A 703 -7.88 16.94 23.50
C SER A 703 -8.80 17.25 24.69
N ILE A 704 -8.87 18.53 25.08
CA ILE A 704 -9.79 18.99 26.12
C ILE A 704 -11.18 19.12 25.49
N GLU A 705 -12.15 18.39 26.00
CA GLU A 705 -13.54 18.41 25.52
C GLU A 705 -14.38 19.42 26.30
N GLU A 706 -14.22 19.48 27.62
CA GLU A 706 -14.97 20.39 28.49
C GLU A 706 -14.11 20.86 29.67
N GLN A 707 -14.25 22.13 30.05
CA GLN A 707 -13.60 22.73 31.22
C GLN A 707 -14.63 23.57 31.98
N THR A 708 -14.82 23.29 33.27
CA THR A 708 -15.82 23.96 34.11
C THR A 708 -15.23 24.38 35.45
N HIS A 709 -15.52 25.59 35.92
CA HIS A 709 -15.08 26.05 37.24
C HIS A 709 -15.87 25.35 38.35
N LEU A 710 -15.17 24.89 39.39
CA LEU A 710 -15.80 24.32 40.57
C LEU A 710 -16.40 25.42 41.47
N PRO A 711 -17.43 25.10 42.28
CA PRO A 711 -18.07 26.06 43.19
C PRO A 711 -17.07 26.73 44.15
N GLU A 712 -17.34 27.97 44.53
CA GLU A 712 -16.56 28.73 45.53
C GLU A 712 -15.06 28.90 45.22
N GLY A 713 -14.66 28.81 43.94
CA GLY A 713 -13.26 28.96 43.55
C GLY A 713 -12.35 27.89 44.16
N GLN A 714 -12.86 26.65 44.25
CA GLN A 714 -12.10 25.50 44.74
C GLN A 714 -11.16 24.92 43.69
N GLY A 715 -11.45 25.11 42.40
CA GLY A 715 -10.70 24.48 41.33
C GLY A 715 -11.39 24.53 39.98
N THR A 716 -10.91 23.71 39.04
CA THR A 716 -11.49 23.55 37.70
C THR A 716 -11.60 22.06 37.37
N ALA A 717 -12.78 21.61 36.95
CA ALA A 717 -12.99 20.26 36.43
C ALA A 717 -12.75 20.24 34.91
N VAL A 718 -12.03 19.21 34.45
CA VAL A 718 -11.67 19.01 33.04
C VAL A 718 -12.09 17.63 32.56
N VAL A 719 -12.67 17.58 31.36
CA VAL A 719 -13.04 16.37 30.64
C VAL A 719 -12.18 16.28 29.38
N LEU A 720 -11.51 15.15 29.21
CA LEU A 720 -10.51 14.92 28.17
C LEU A 720 -10.96 13.79 27.26
N LYS A 721 -10.95 14.04 25.96
CA LYS A 721 -11.30 13.06 24.94
C LYS A 721 -10.04 12.33 24.46
N ASN A 722 -10.05 11.00 24.57
CA ASN A 722 -8.95 10.17 24.08
C ASN A 722 -9.02 10.02 22.54
N GLU A 723 -7.95 10.40 21.86
CA GLU A 723 -7.81 10.35 20.40
C GLU A 723 -6.59 9.51 19.98
N SER A 724 -6.19 8.58 20.86
CA SER A 724 -5.05 7.69 20.65
C SER A 724 -5.28 6.72 19.50
N LEU A 725 -4.20 6.35 18.80
CA LEU A 725 -4.22 5.44 17.66
C LEU A 725 -3.42 4.19 17.96
N ARG A 726 -3.91 3.03 17.49
CA ARG A 726 -3.20 1.74 17.53
C ARG A 726 -2.82 1.27 18.94
N ALA A 727 -3.69 1.53 19.91
CA ALA A 727 -3.57 1.11 21.30
C ALA A 727 -4.83 0.37 21.78
N ASP A 728 -4.71 -0.47 22.79
CA ASP A 728 -5.81 -1.21 23.42
C ASP A 728 -5.98 -0.90 24.92
N THR A 729 -5.00 -0.21 25.51
CA THR A 729 -4.99 0.14 26.94
C THR A 729 -4.51 1.57 27.13
N TYR A 730 -5.14 2.28 28.06
CA TYR A 730 -4.97 3.71 28.27
C TYR A 730 -4.85 4.03 29.75
N ARG A 731 -3.86 4.84 30.11
CA ARG A 731 -3.58 5.25 31.48
C ARG A 731 -3.48 6.75 31.56
N TRP A 732 -4.37 7.35 32.31
CA TRP A 732 -4.38 8.77 32.60
C TRP A 732 -3.69 9.05 33.94
N THR A 733 -2.86 10.08 33.99
CA THR A 733 -2.16 10.51 35.21
C THR A 733 -2.23 12.02 35.33
N LEU A 734 -2.75 12.52 36.45
CA LEU A 734 -2.72 13.92 36.86
C LEU A 734 -1.57 14.13 37.84
N LYS A 735 -0.76 15.15 37.59
CA LYS A 735 0.36 15.55 38.45
C LYS A 735 0.27 17.02 38.81
N ASP A 736 0.79 17.38 39.98
CA ASP A 736 1.04 18.77 40.35
C ASP A 736 2.27 19.34 39.62
N TYR A 737 2.63 20.59 39.91
CA TYR A 737 3.77 21.29 39.31
C TYR A 737 5.13 20.68 39.66
N GLU A 738 5.25 19.92 40.76
CA GLU A 738 6.48 19.20 41.15
C GLU A 738 6.59 17.84 40.48
N GLY A 739 5.54 17.41 39.78
CA GLY A 739 5.45 16.11 39.14
C GLY A 739 4.92 15.00 40.06
N THR A 740 4.42 15.35 41.25
CA THR A 740 3.78 14.42 42.19
C THR A 740 2.45 13.97 41.63
N VAL A 741 2.21 12.66 41.58
CA VAL A 741 0.95 12.09 41.04
C VAL A 741 -0.18 12.33 42.03
N LEU A 742 -1.17 13.13 41.62
CA LEU A 742 -2.39 13.40 42.39
C LEU A 742 -3.47 12.34 42.12
N LYS A 743 -3.59 11.88 40.87
CA LYS A 743 -4.59 10.89 40.46
C LYS A 743 -4.13 10.06 39.26
N GLU A 744 -4.48 8.78 39.23
CA GLU A 744 -4.21 7.87 38.12
C GLU A 744 -5.45 7.00 37.82
N THR A 745 -5.76 6.81 36.54
CA THR A 745 -6.92 6.02 36.09
C THR A 745 -6.55 5.21 34.86
N ASP A 746 -6.87 3.91 34.86
CA ASP A 746 -6.68 3.00 33.73
C ASP A 746 -8.02 2.69 33.04
N THR A 747 -8.04 2.66 31.71
CA THR A 747 -9.19 2.24 30.88
C THR A 747 -8.74 1.46 29.65
N SER A 748 -9.61 0.58 29.15
CA SER A 748 -9.43 -0.12 27.87
C SER A 748 -10.41 0.37 26.79
N ASP A 749 -11.31 1.29 27.12
CA ASP A 749 -12.25 1.88 26.17
C ASP A 749 -11.74 3.26 25.74
N ILE A 750 -11.50 3.43 24.43
CA ILE A 750 -11.08 4.71 23.87
C ILE A 750 -12.16 5.79 24.02
N ASN A 751 -13.43 5.41 24.17
CA ASN A 751 -14.53 6.37 24.30
C ASN A 751 -14.76 6.82 25.75
N GLU A 752 -14.04 6.26 26.72
CA GLU A 752 -14.14 6.69 28.11
C GLU A 752 -13.28 7.95 28.33
N PRO A 753 -13.90 9.11 28.65
CA PRO A 753 -13.17 10.36 28.77
C PRO A 753 -12.37 10.42 30.09
N GLY A 754 -11.18 11.01 30.04
CA GLY A 754 -10.39 11.31 31.22
C GLY A 754 -11.03 12.46 32.01
N LYS A 755 -11.36 12.26 33.29
CA LYS A 755 -12.00 13.28 34.14
C LYS A 755 -11.15 13.62 35.35
N PHE A 756 -10.77 14.89 35.46
CA PHE A 756 -9.91 15.39 36.52
C PHE A 756 -10.47 16.66 37.15
N GLU A 757 -10.32 16.78 38.46
CA GLU A 757 -10.59 18.00 39.21
C GLU A 757 -9.24 18.59 39.61
N LEU A 758 -8.96 19.81 39.14
CA LEU A 758 -7.73 20.55 39.39
C LEU A 758 -8.00 21.50 40.55
N LEU A 759 -7.59 21.16 41.77
CA LEU A 759 -7.93 21.89 42.98
C LEU A 759 -6.88 22.95 43.30
N VAL A 760 -7.30 24.18 43.61
CA VAL A 760 -6.40 25.31 43.89
C VAL A 760 -5.47 25.05 45.09
N GLU A 761 -5.88 24.17 46.02
CA GLU A 761 -5.07 23.75 47.18
C GLU A 761 -3.84 22.92 46.78
N ASP A 762 -3.90 22.20 45.66
CA ASP A 762 -2.78 21.41 45.12
C ASP A 762 -1.81 22.25 44.27
N GLY A 763 -2.13 23.54 44.09
CA GLY A 763 -1.41 24.50 43.24
C GLY A 763 -2.24 24.94 42.03
N VAL A 764 -1.67 25.80 41.19
CA VAL A 764 -2.36 26.29 39.98
C VAL A 764 -1.86 25.67 38.68
N VAL A 765 -0.72 24.96 38.69
CA VAL A 765 -0.13 24.31 37.51
C VAL A 765 -0.21 22.80 37.66
N PHE A 766 -0.76 22.14 36.64
CA PHE A 766 -0.98 20.69 36.61
C PHE A 766 -0.47 20.09 35.31
N THR A 767 0.05 18.87 35.37
CA THR A 767 0.40 18.09 34.17
C THR A 767 -0.51 16.89 34.04
N ILE A 768 -1.22 16.77 32.92
CA ILE A 768 -2.03 15.59 32.61
C ILE A 768 -1.34 14.76 31.55
N THR A 769 -1.11 13.48 31.82
CA THR A 769 -0.44 12.53 30.92
C THR A 769 -1.38 11.38 30.55
N LEU A 770 -1.45 11.05 29.26
CA LEU A 770 -2.08 9.83 28.74
C LEU A 770 -1.00 8.88 28.24
N THR A 771 -0.98 7.65 28.74
CA THR A 771 -0.15 6.56 28.24
C THR A 771 -1.02 5.56 27.50
N ALA A 772 -0.82 5.41 26.19
CA ALA A 772 -1.54 4.45 25.35
C ALA A 772 -0.61 3.25 25.04
N SER A 773 -1.05 2.03 25.30
CA SER A 773 -0.23 0.81 25.20
C SER A 773 -0.89 -0.27 24.35
N ARG A 774 -0.06 -1.18 23.80
CA ARG A 774 -0.44 -2.39 23.06
C ARG A 774 0.74 -3.34 23.02
N GLU A 775 0.55 -4.60 23.41
CA GLU A 775 1.56 -5.68 23.30
C GLU A 775 2.96 -5.31 23.82
N GLY A 776 3.03 -4.61 24.96
CA GLY A 776 4.29 -4.19 25.59
C GLY A 776 4.94 -2.94 24.99
N MET A 777 4.38 -2.38 23.91
CA MET A 777 4.72 -1.05 23.40
C MET A 777 3.81 0.00 24.04
N SER A 778 4.35 1.18 24.35
CA SER A 778 3.55 2.31 24.86
C SER A 778 4.03 3.65 24.30
N SER A 779 3.09 4.59 24.19
CA SER A 779 3.35 5.99 23.86
C SER A 779 2.73 6.88 24.93
N LYS A 780 3.33 8.04 25.17
CA LYS A 780 2.83 9.03 26.13
C LYS A 780 2.57 10.37 25.45
N TYR A 781 1.51 11.04 25.88
CA TYR A 781 1.19 12.41 25.50
C TYR A 781 0.83 13.18 26.76
N ALA A 782 1.35 14.39 26.93
CA ALA A 782 1.12 15.19 28.13
C ALA A 782 0.86 16.64 27.76
N ILE A 783 -0.04 17.28 28.51
CA ILE A 783 -0.29 18.72 28.46
C ILE A 783 -0.11 19.31 29.86
N GLU A 784 0.39 20.53 29.92
CA GLU A 784 0.42 21.34 31.14
C GLU A 784 -0.80 22.28 31.12
N MET A 785 -1.52 22.35 32.23
CA MET A 785 -2.70 23.19 32.40
C MET A 785 -2.50 24.10 33.60
N THR A 786 -2.80 25.39 33.42
CA THR A 786 -2.79 26.37 34.50
C THR A 786 -4.22 26.84 34.78
N ILE A 787 -4.64 26.87 36.05
CA ILE A 787 -5.98 27.28 36.46
C ILE A 787 -5.95 28.63 37.21
N CYS A 788 -6.94 29.49 36.98
CA CYS A 788 -7.04 30.76 37.70
C CYS A 788 -7.59 30.56 39.13
N PRO A 789 -7.00 31.18 40.17
CA PRO A 789 -7.45 31.05 41.56
C PRO A 789 -8.66 31.91 41.97
N GLN A 790 -9.36 32.53 41.01
CA GLN A 790 -10.67 33.19 41.18
C GLN A 790 -10.76 34.11 42.42
N GLY A 791 -9.72 34.93 42.66
CA GLY A 791 -9.69 35.93 43.73
C GLY A 791 -9.20 35.45 45.10
N LYS A 792 -8.82 34.17 45.28
CA LYS A 792 -8.20 33.66 46.52
C LYS A 792 -6.68 33.87 46.53
N VAL A 793 -6.19 35.02 46.08
CA VAL A 793 -4.75 35.32 46.08
C VAL A 793 -4.41 36.10 47.35
N GLN A 794 -3.41 35.63 48.10
CA GLN A 794 -2.93 36.24 49.33
C GLN A 794 -1.41 36.27 49.36
N VAL A 795 -0.85 37.36 49.86
CA VAL A 795 0.57 37.48 50.20
C VAL A 795 0.67 38.32 51.48
N THR A 796 1.25 37.75 52.53
CA THR A 796 1.37 38.40 53.84
C THR A 796 2.70 38.05 54.50
N SER A 797 3.05 38.73 55.59
CA SER A 797 4.17 38.35 56.45
C SER A 797 3.70 38.36 57.90
N ASN A 798 3.82 37.23 58.60
CA ASN A 798 3.24 37.01 59.93
C ASN A 798 1.73 37.34 59.96
N GLY A 799 0.99 36.93 58.93
CA GLY A 799 -0.44 37.20 58.77
C GLY A 799 -0.85 38.66 58.54
N LYS A 800 0.08 39.57 58.21
CA LYS A 800 -0.21 40.99 57.94
C LYS A 800 0.17 41.40 56.51
N PRO A 801 -0.62 42.28 55.85
CA PRO A 801 -0.33 42.80 54.50
C PRO A 801 0.67 43.97 54.52
N VAL A 802 1.15 44.37 55.70
CA VAL A 802 2.18 45.41 55.87
C VAL A 802 3.17 44.93 56.92
N VAL A 803 4.47 45.03 56.64
CA VAL A 803 5.54 44.57 57.54
C VAL A 803 6.71 45.56 57.57
N ASP A 804 7.24 45.79 58.77
CA ASP A 804 8.48 46.55 58.96
C ASP A 804 9.65 45.57 59.02
N TRP A 805 10.59 45.69 58.09
CA TRP A 805 11.75 44.81 57.97
C TRP A 805 13.07 45.55 58.25
N ASP A 806 13.75 45.14 59.31
CA ASP A 806 15.09 45.65 59.64
C ASP A 806 16.17 44.79 58.97
N VAL A 807 16.56 45.20 57.77
CA VAL A 807 17.52 44.48 56.92
C VAL A 807 18.93 44.43 57.54
N SER A 808 19.20 45.21 58.59
CA SER A 808 20.47 45.16 59.33
C SER A 808 20.53 44.04 60.37
N GLN A 809 19.38 43.51 60.81
CA GLN A 809 19.29 42.43 61.79
C GLN A 809 18.86 41.08 61.21
N GLN A 810 18.09 41.09 60.11
CA GLN A 810 17.61 39.88 59.44
C GLN A 810 17.83 40.00 57.93
N SER A 811 18.62 39.09 57.36
CA SER A 811 18.95 39.07 55.92
C SER A 811 17.83 38.55 55.04
N GLU A 812 16.84 37.85 55.62
CA GLU A 812 15.70 37.25 54.93
C GLU A 812 14.40 37.57 55.69
N LEU A 813 13.32 37.75 54.93
CA LEU A 813 11.98 37.98 55.44
C LEU A 813 11.08 36.78 55.13
N GLY A 814 10.37 36.26 56.13
CA GLY A 814 9.38 35.20 55.94
C GLY A 814 8.07 35.75 55.39
N ILE A 815 7.57 35.14 54.31
CA ILE A 815 6.35 35.51 53.60
C ILE A 815 5.44 34.29 53.54
N GLU A 816 4.14 34.50 53.69
CA GLU A 816 3.06 33.54 53.51
C GLU A 816 2.34 33.91 52.20
N ALA A 817 2.25 32.99 51.23
CA ALA A 817 1.61 33.25 49.94
C ALA A 817 0.71 32.08 49.50
N PHE A 818 -0.47 32.40 48.96
CA PHE A 818 -1.47 31.43 48.53
C PHE A 818 -2.24 31.92 47.30
N PRO A 819 -2.61 31.04 46.35
CA PRO A 819 -2.16 29.66 46.23
C PRO A 819 -0.73 29.58 45.67
N TYR A 820 -0.13 28.41 45.68
CA TYR A 820 1.20 28.20 45.13
C TYR A 820 1.22 28.30 43.59
N GLY A 821 2.23 28.96 43.01
CA GLY A 821 2.53 28.92 41.58
C GLY A 821 2.34 30.23 40.80
N GLY A 822 2.11 31.35 41.48
CA GLY A 822 2.03 32.69 40.87
C GLY A 822 3.40 33.32 40.65
N SER A 823 3.43 34.45 39.93
CA SER A 823 4.65 35.21 39.69
C SER A 823 4.81 36.36 40.70
N PHE A 824 6.06 36.68 41.04
CA PHE A 824 6.38 37.76 41.98
C PHE A 824 7.09 38.90 41.25
N ALA A 825 6.57 40.11 41.43
CA ALA A 825 7.20 41.35 40.99
C ALA A 825 7.42 42.27 42.19
N MET A 826 8.59 42.91 42.30
CA MET A 826 8.89 43.81 43.41
C MET A 826 9.06 45.25 42.92
N VAL A 827 8.33 46.18 43.55
CA VAL A 827 8.32 47.60 43.19
C VAL A 827 8.79 48.44 44.36
N LEU A 828 9.82 49.27 44.16
CA LEU A 828 10.28 50.25 45.15
C LEU A 828 9.55 51.59 44.93
N LYS A 829 8.93 52.11 45.99
CA LYS A 829 8.29 53.44 46.02
C LYS A 829 9.14 54.44 46.79
N GLN A 830 9.60 55.49 46.10
CA GLN A 830 10.33 56.61 46.70
C GLN A 830 9.87 57.94 46.08
N ASN A 831 9.44 58.89 46.92
CA ASN A 831 9.08 60.28 46.54
C ASN A 831 8.22 60.38 45.26
N ASP A 832 7.05 59.73 45.27
CA ASP A 832 6.06 59.64 44.17
C ASP A 832 6.49 58.88 42.89
N ASN A 833 7.71 58.34 42.82
CA ASN A 833 8.13 57.45 41.72
C ASN A 833 8.00 55.97 42.12
N GLU A 834 7.44 55.15 41.22
CA GLU A 834 7.42 53.68 41.28
C GLU A 834 8.51 53.11 40.35
N GLN A 835 9.44 52.31 40.89
CA GLN A 835 10.44 51.60 40.09
C GLN A 835 10.30 50.09 40.32
N GLU A 836 10.05 49.33 39.27
CA GLU A 836 10.10 47.86 39.32
C GLU A 836 11.56 47.38 39.30
N LEU A 837 11.88 46.46 40.20
CA LEU A 837 13.23 45.91 40.38
C LEU A 837 13.43 44.72 39.43
N ASP A 838 14.63 44.59 38.89
CA ASP A 838 15.00 43.43 38.06
C ASP A 838 14.92 42.15 38.93
N PRO A 839 14.32 41.04 38.44
CA PRO A 839 14.23 39.77 39.17
C PRO A 839 15.57 39.21 39.65
N THR A 840 16.71 39.67 39.11
CA THR A 840 18.04 39.30 39.59
C THR A 840 18.47 40.01 40.88
N GLU A 841 17.77 41.07 41.32
CA GLU A 841 18.11 41.87 42.49
C GLU A 841 17.49 41.36 43.80
N TYR A 842 16.59 40.39 43.73
CA TYR A 842 15.99 39.71 44.88
C TYR A 842 15.86 38.21 44.64
N ASP A 843 15.86 37.44 45.72
CA ASP A 843 15.69 36.00 45.68
C ASP A 843 14.45 35.61 46.49
N ILE A 844 13.60 34.76 45.92
CA ILE A 844 12.40 34.19 46.55
C ILE A 844 12.56 32.67 46.57
N ASN A 845 12.55 32.09 47.77
CA ASN A 845 12.68 30.64 47.95
C ASN A 845 11.50 30.10 48.74
N TRP A 846 10.67 29.28 48.10
CA TRP A 846 9.57 28.55 48.74
C TRP A 846 10.09 27.45 49.68
N LYS A 847 9.33 27.19 50.75
CA LYS A 847 9.49 26.02 51.61
C LYS A 847 8.65 24.86 51.09
N GLU A 848 8.93 23.64 51.56
CA GLU A 848 8.24 22.41 51.15
C GLU A 848 6.73 22.39 51.48
N ASP A 849 6.25 23.27 52.36
CA ASP A 849 4.85 23.33 52.77
C ASP A 849 3.92 24.06 51.78
N LYS A 850 4.46 24.63 50.68
CA LYS A 850 3.74 25.32 49.61
C LYS A 850 2.90 26.53 50.07
N GLU A 851 3.10 27.01 51.30
CA GLU A 851 2.42 28.18 51.86
C GLU A 851 3.42 29.26 52.32
N HIS A 852 4.64 28.87 52.67
CA HIS A 852 5.66 29.78 53.17
C HIS A 852 6.85 29.92 52.21
N LEU A 853 7.38 31.13 52.10
CA LEU A 853 8.59 31.44 51.35
C LEU A 853 9.47 32.44 52.10
N THR A 854 10.72 32.55 51.66
CA THR A 854 11.70 33.51 52.17
C THR A 854 12.06 34.50 51.06
N LEU A 855 12.05 35.80 51.39
CA LEU A 855 12.44 36.89 50.51
C LEU A 855 13.77 37.47 50.98
N ALA A 856 14.74 37.56 50.07
CA ALA A 856 16.02 38.25 50.28
C ALA A 856 16.22 39.32 49.21
N ILE A 857 16.67 40.53 49.59
CA ILE A 857 17.02 41.59 48.65
C ILE A 857 18.54 41.73 48.66
N LYS A 858 19.20 41.64 47.50
CA LYS A 858 20.68 41.62 47.42
C LYS A 858 21.32 42.93 47.85
N GLN A 859 20.67 44.06 47.55
CA GLN A 859 21.10 45.40 47.96
C GLN A 859 19.91 46.22 48.47
N PRO A 860 19.47 46.01 49.73
CA PRO A 860 18.29 46.67 50.26
C PRO A 860 18.55 48.16 50.49
N GLN A 861 17.69 49.01 49.92
CA GLN A 861 17.66 50.45 50.19
C GLN A 861 16.60 50.75 51.24
N THR A 862 16.68 51.89 51.93
CA THR A 862 15.64 52.31 52.87
C THR A 862 14.43 52.88 52.11
N GLY A 863 13.24 52.32 52.31
CA GLY A 863 12.03 52.74 51.59
C GLY A 863 10.87 51.75 51.69
N LEU A 864 9.78 52.05 50.98
CA LEU A 864 8.61 51.17 50.86
C LEU A 864 8.76 50.28 49.62
N TYR A 865 8.90 48.98 49.82
CA TYR A 865 8.83 47.97 48.76
C TYR A 865 7.43 47.37 48.71
N GLN A 866 6.88 47.19 47.52
CA GLN A 866 5.64 46.45 47.29
C GLN A 866 5.98 45.13 46.61
N LEU A 867 5.74 44.01 47.30
CA LEU A 867 5.82 42.69 46.70
C LEU A 867 4.45 42.34 46.12
N ARG A 868 4.36 42.31 44.79
CA ARG A 868 3.16 41.95 44.03
C ARG A 868 3.21 40.46 43.69
N TYR A 869 2.21 39.71 44.13
CA TYR A 869 2.02 38.30 43.78
C TYR A 869 0.86 38.19 42.79
N THR A 870 1.14 37.85 41.54
CA THR A 870 0.20 37.96 40.42
C THR A 870 0.01 36.64 39.66
N PHE A 871 -1.20 36.49 39.12
CA PHE A 871 -1.64 35.44 38.21
C PHE A 871 -2.25 36.03 36.92
N GLU A 872 -1.98 37.31 36.64
CA GLU A 872 -2.56 38.07 35.51
C GLU A 872 -2.14 37.55 34.12
N ASP A 873 -1.08 36.73 34.03
CA ASP A 873 -0.66 36.05 32.80
C ASP A 873 -1.62 34.90 32.39
N ILE A 874 -2.61 34.57 33.22
CA ILE A 874 -3.65 33.57 32.95
C ILE A 874 -4.88 34.26 32.35
N GLU A 875 -5.29 33.80 31.17
CA GLU A 875 -6.47 34.31 30.44
C GLU A 875 -7.74 34.23 31.32
N ASP A 876 -8.56 35.30 31.30
CA ASP A 876 -9.80 35.46 32.09
C ASP A 876 -9.66 35.43 33.62
N CYS A 877 -8.46 35.66 34.18
CA CYS A 877 -8.24 35.66 35.63
C CYS A 877 -8.52 37.01 36.32
N GLU A 878 -9.80 37.30 36.59
CA GLU A 878 -10.19 38.50 37.36
C GLU A 878 -9.75 38.39 38.85
N LYS A 879 -9.12 39.44 39.39
CA LYS A 879 -8.66 39.57 40.80
C LYS A 879 -7.51 38.62 41.20
N GLY A 880 -6.58 38.33 40.28
CA GLY A 880 -5.41 37.48 40.52
C GLY A 880 -4.19 38.14 41.17
N LEU A 881 -4.33 39.27 41.87
CA LEU A 881 -3.21 40.05 42.42
C LEU A 881 -3.36 40.27 43.92
N ALA A 882 -2.31 40.00 44.69
CA ALA A 882 -2.17 40.44 46.08
C ALA A 882 -0.86 41.22 46.27
N ILE A 883 -0.86 42.18 47.19
CA ILE A 883 0.28 43.08 47.43
C ILE A 883 0.64 43.05 48.92
N LEU A 884 1.93 42.89 49.21
CA LEU A 884 2.52 43.06 50.54
C LEU A 884 3.40 44.31 50.56
N ASP A 885 3.10 45.24 51.46
CA ASP A 885 3.89 46.45 51.67
C ASP A 885 4.98 46.20 52.73
N ILE A 886 6.24 46.41 52.36
CA ILE A 886 7.43 46.13 53.17
C ILE A 886 8.18 47.44 53.42
N HIS A 887 8.17 47.94 54.65
CA HIS A 887 8.96 49.10 55.05
C HIS A 887 10.34 48.66 55.54
N THR A 888 11.39 49.05 54.82
CA THR A 888 12.76 48.68 55.17
C THR A 888 13.46 49.75 56.00
N ARG A 889 14.22 49.35 57.04
CA ARG A 889 15.04 50.26 57.88
C ARG A 889 16.44 49.69 58.17
N VAL A 890 17.40 50.57 58.46
CA VAL A 890 18.81 50.22 58.77
C VAL A 890 19.25 50.91 60.07
N SER A 891 19.73 50.17 61.07
CA SER A 891 20.27 50.71 62.33
C SER A 891 21.81 50.60 62.39
N THR A 892 22.53 51.53 63.05
CA THR A 892 24.02 51.65 62.94
C THR A 892 24.84 51.33 64.21
N ALA A 893 25.77 50.37 64.06
CA ALA A 893 27.07 50.08 64.73
C ALA A 893 27.15 49.37 66.12
N PRO A 894 28.26 48.67 66.52
CA PRO A 894 29.50 48.22 65.82
C PRO A 894 29.91 46.70 65.97
N GLN A 895 30.74 46.22 65.03
CA GLN A 895 31.48 44.92 64.92
C GLN A 895 32.57 44.72 66.03
N PRO A 896 33.21 43.54 66.33
CA PRO A 896 33.75 42.52 65.37
C PRO A 896 33.99 41.01 65.82
N VAL A 897 34.06 40.09 64.83
CA VAL A 897 35.10 39.03 64.54
C VAL A 897 35.45 37.93 65.61
N PRO A 898 35.88 36.69 65.23
CA PRO A 898 35.42 35.68 64.26
C PRO A 898 35.22 34.29 64.97
N VAL A 899 34.97 33.18 64.25
CA VAL A 899 35.70 31.89 64.37
C VAL A 899 34.92 30.72 63.73
N ASN A 900 35.67 30.10 62.84
CA ASN A 900 35.59 28.80 62.20
C ASN A 900 35.31 27.57 63.09
N ARG A 901 34.84 26.50 62.43
CA ARG A 901 35.04 25.06 62.66
C ARG A 901 33.93 24.21 63.31
N ASP A 902 33.45 23.32 62.43
CA ASP A 902 33.38 21.86 62.59
C ASP A 902 32.41 21.28 63.61
N VAL A 903 31.60 20.33 63.15
CA VAL A 903 31.77 18.88 63.42
C VAL A 903 30.56 18.14 62.83
N SER A 904 30.77 17.45 61.70
CA SER A 904 30.15 16.12 61.47
C SER A 904 30.63 15.19 62.59
N PRO A 905 29.89 14.18 63.09
CA PRO A 905 29.48 13.03 62.26
C PRO A 905 28.18 12.32 62.72
N SER A 906 27.52 11.51 61.90
CA SER A 906 27.68 10.03 61.82
C SER A 906 26.28 9.36 61.91
N PRO A 907 26.11 8.05 61.62
CA PRO A 907 25.93 7.57 60.25
C PRO A 907 24.79 6.52 60.09
N ALA A 908 24.49 6.25 58.82
CA ALA A 908 24.19 4.95 58.19
C ALA A 908 23.23 3.95 58.87
N THR A 909 22.14 3.65 58.15
CA THR A 909 21.81 2.38 57.45
C THR A 909 20.55 2.67 56.59
N GLY A 910 20.34 2.27 55.35
CA GLY A 910 20.83 1.16 54.53
C GLY A 910 19.61 0.30 54.10
N HIS A 911 19.54 -0.03 52.79
CA HIS A 911 18.58 -0.90 52.05
C HIS A 911 17.29 -0.19 51.55
N GLY A 912 16.84 -0.26 50.29
CA GLY A 912 17.30 -0.93 49.06
C GLY A 912 16.11 -1.17 48.11
N ALA A 913 16.35 -0.99 46.79
CA ALA A 913 15.54 -1.36 45.61
C ALA A 913 14.26 -0.55 45.31
N ALA A 914 13.84 -0.27 44.06
CA ALA A 914 14.37 -0.26 42.70
C ALA A 914 13.19 0.13 41.77
N GLY A 915 13.43 0.87 40.68
CA GLY A 915 12.45 1.03 39.59
C GLY A 915 12.27 2.48 39.11
N SER A 916 13.10 2.90 38.15
CA SER A 916 13.21 4.27 37.65
C SER A 916 12.13 4.67 36.65
N THR A 917 11.46 5.77 36.96
CA THR A 917 10.78 6.68 36.02
C THR A 917 11.78 7.74 35.55
N ILE A 918 12.00 7.96 34.24
CA ILE A 918 12.57 9.26 33.82
C ILE A 918 11.54 10.37 33.84
N ASP A 919 12.03 11.46 34.42
CA ASP A 919 11.37 12.58 35.01
C ASP A 919 11.13 13.71 33.99
N ALA A 920 9.96 14.36 34.02
CA ALA A 920 9.74 15.64 33.33
C ALA A 920 10.72 16.73 33.81
N ALA A 921 11.31 16.55 35.00
CA ALA A 921 12.41 17.37 35.52
C ALA A 921 13.67 17.35 34.62
N VAL A 922 13.92 16.28 33.85
CA VAL A 922 15.08 16.17 32.94
C VAL A 922 14.91 17.06 31.69
N PHE A 923 13.68 17.31 31.24
CA PHE A 923 13.40 18.13 30.05
C PHE A 923 13.58 19.63 30.34
N ASN A 924 13.05 20.12 31.47
CA ASN A 924 13.25 21.52 31.89
C ASN A 924 14.73 21.82 32.20
N LYS A 925 15.49 20.85 32.74
CA LYS A 925 16.92 21.04 33.01
C LYS A 925 17.76 21.28 31.75
N ARG A 926 17.40 20.69 30.61
CA ARG A 926 18.12 20.86 29.32
C ARG A 926 17.87 22.22 28.68
N ILE A 927 16.61 22.65 28.64
CA ILE A 927 16.24 23.99 28.14
C ILE A 927 16.91 25.07 28.98
N LEU A 928 16.88 24.91 30.31
CA LEU A 928 17.58 25.81 31.22
C LEU A 928 19.10 25.79 31.01
N SER A 929 19.69 24.63 30.65
CA SER A 929 21.12 24.53 30.31
C SER A 929 21.48 25.32 29.04
N TYR A 930 20.68 25.23 27.96
CA TYR A 930 20.93 26.03 26.74
C TYR A 930 20.78 27.53 27.00
N ARG A 931 19.75 27.92 27.76
CA ARG A 931 19.52 29.33 28.17
C ARG A 931 20.65 29.84 29.06
N SER A 932 21.07 29.06 30.04
CA SER A 932 22.19 29.39 30.93
C SER A 932 23.50 29.54 30.16
N GLY A 933 23.79 28.63 29.22
CA GLY A 933 24.97 28.72 28.35
C GLY A 933 25.01 30.02 27.56
N VAL A 934 23.90 30.39 26.90
CA VAL A 934 23.83 31.66 26.13
C VAL A 934 23.85 32.89 27.03
N ASN A 935 23.26 32.84 28.21
CA ASN A 935 23.31 33.95 29.19
C ASN A 935 24.68 34.12 29.82
N ALA A 936 25.43 33.04 30.04
CA ALA A 936 26.78 33.10 30.59
C ALA A 936 27.79 33.73 29.60
N MET A 937 27.54 33.62 28.30
CA MET A 937 28.42 34.20 27.27
C MET A 937 28.59 35.72 27.39
N SER A 938 27.59 36.46 27.89
CA SER A 938 27.72 37.91 28.09
C SER A 938 28.62 38.28 29.28
N LYS A 939 28.97 37.31 30.14
CA LYS A 939 29.96 37.50 31.21
C LYS A 939 31.39 37.26 30.72
N GLU A 940 31.54 36.57 29.58
CA GLU A 940 32.85 36.30 28.95
C GLU A 940 33.28 37.44 28.01
N ASP A 941 32.31 38.13 27.38
CA ASP A 941 32.56 39.27 26.49
C ASP A 941 31.37 40.26 26.50
N ASP A 942 31.58 41.42 27.12
CA ASP A 942 30.57 42.48 27.25
C ASP A 942 30.13 43.05 25.90
N SER A 943 30.91 42.86 24.81
CA SER A 943 30.55 43.35 23.48
C SER A 943 29.35 42.63 22.87
N LEU A 944 28.98 41.44 23.40
CA LEU A 944 27.77 40.70 23.01
C LEU A 944 26.48 41.38 23.47
N LEU A 945 26.53 42.20 24.52
CA LEU A 945 25.36 42.94 25.03
C LEU A 945 24.80 43.93 24.00
N ALA A 946 25.64 44.38 23.07
CA ALA A 946 25.28 45.31 21.99
C ALA A 946 24.99 44.61 20.64
N ASP A 947 25.14 43.29 20.55
CA ASP A 947 24.95 42.53 19.31
C ASP A 947 23.51 42.00 19.20
N SER A 948 22.78 42.42 18.17
CA SER A 948 21.39 42.00 17.97
C SER A 948 21.23 40.49 17.84
N ARG A 949 22.27 39.78 17.33
CA ARG A 949 22.25 38.32 17.17
C ARG A 949 22.16 37.57 18.50
N TRP A 950 22.73 38.13 19.57
CA TRP A 950 22.65 37.54 20.91
C TRP A 950 21.24 37.68 21.48
N ALA A 951 20.63 38.87 21.34
CA ALA A 951 19.25 39.12 21.74
C ALA A 951 18.25 38.24 20.94
N ASP A 952 18.42 38.14 19.63
CA ASP A 952 17.59 37.29 18.75
C ASP A 952 17.70 35.80 19.12
N THR A 953 18.90 35.34 19.48
CA THR A 953 19.10 33.96 19.97
C THR A 953 18.43 33.73 21.31
N LYS A 954 18.51 34.68 22.25
CA LYS A 954 17.80 34.59 23.54
C LYS A 954 16.29 34.57 23.36
N ALA A 955 15.75 35.41 22.49
CA ALA A 955 14.34 35.43 22.16
C ALA A 955 13.88 34.08 21.56
N PHE A 956 14.67 33.49 20.66
CA PHE A 956 14.38 32.17 20.10
C PHE A 956 14.41 31.05 21.15
N LEU A 957 15.35 31.07 22.09
CA LEU A 957 15.41 30.08 23.18
C LEU A 957 14.23 30.22 24.19
N LEU A 958 13.52 31.34 24.16
CA LEU A 958 12.29 31.57 24.90
C LEU A 958 11.04 31.17 24.12
N ALA A 959 11.13 31.09 22.78
CA ALA A 959 10.01 30.73 21.92
C ALA A 959 9.51 29.30 22.23
N GLY A 960 8.21 29.20 22.53
CA GLY A 960 7.43 27.97 22.56
C GLY A 960 6.30 28.05 21.52
N GLY A 961 5.83 26.92 21.02
CA GLY A 961 4.80 26.89 19.99
C GLY A 961 4.76 25.56 19.22
N ALA A 962 3.86 25.47 18.25
CA ALA A 962 3.75 24.31 17.37
C ALA A 962 5.03 24.12 16.54
N PRO A 963 5.36 22.88 16.09
CA PRO A 963 6.57 22.61 15.31
C PRO A 963 6.74 23.50 14.06
N GLU A 964 5.63 23.90 13.43
CA GLU A 964 5.59 24.74 12.23
C GLU A 964 6.09 26.16 12.47
N ASP A 965 5.71 26.76 13.61
CA ASP A 965 6.20 28.07 14.03
C ASP A 965 7.68 28.02 14.42
N LEU A 966 8.10 26.91 15.05
CA LEU A 966 9.49 26.69 15.44
C LEU A 966 10.41 26.53 14.21
N HIS A 967 9.96 25.87 13.14
CA HIS A 967 10.68 25.77 11.87
C HIS A 967 10.95 27.16 11.28
N THR A 968 9.91 27.98 11.19
CA THR A 968 9.98 29.32 10.60
C THR A 968 10.85 30.26 11.43
N ALA A 969 10.70 30.21 12.76
CA ALA A 969 11.51 31.00 13.69
C ALA A 969 13.00 30.61 13.62
N TYR A 970 13.30 29.31 13.55
CA TYR A 970 14.68 28.83 13.46
C TYR A 970 15.33 29.18 12.11
N GLU A 971 14.62 29.03 10.99
CA GLU A 971 15.13 29.41 9.67
C GLU A 971 15.53 30.90 9.62
N LYS A 972 14.69 31.78 10.18
CA LYS A 972 14.97 33.22 10.26
C LYS A 972 16.19 33.53 11.14
N LEU A 973 16.29 32.87 12.30
CA LEU A 973 17.45 33.04 13.20
C LEU A 973 18.74 32.54 12.53
N GLN A 974 18.70 31.37 11.91
CA GLN A 974 19.84 30.77 11.21
C GLN A 974 20.36 31.70 10.12
N ALA A 975 19.47 32.27 9.28
CA ALA A 975 19.85 33.25 8.27
C ALA A 975 20.51 34.49 8.89
N THR A 976 19.99 34.97 10.02
CA THR A 976 20.53 36.13 10.75
C THR A 976 21.93 35.86 11.30
N LEU A 977 22.15 34.67 11.90
CA LEU A 977 23.44 34.25 12.43
C LEU A 977 24.49 34.03 11.33
N GLN A 978 24.08 33.57 10.15
CA GLN A 978 24.98 33.28 9.03
C GLN A 978 25.26 34.51 8.13
N THR A 979 24.43 35.55 8.20
CA THR A 979 24.61 36.75 7.37
C THR A 979 25.89 37.50 7.73
N GLY A 980 26.73 37.78 6.74
CA GLY A 980 27.99 38.51 6.93
C GLY A 980 29.09 37.73 7.68
N PHE A 981 28.90 36.42 7.90
CA PHE A 981 29.78 35.59 8.71
C PHE A 981 31.26 35.63 8.26
N THR A 982 31.52 35.69 6.94
CA THR A 982 32.87 35.76 6.38
C THR A 982 33.65 37.02 6.78
N LYS A 983 32.94 38.13 7.06
CA LYS A 983 33.52 39.44 7.40
C LYS A 983 33.85 39.62 8.88
N LEU A 984 33.48 38.66 9.73
CA LEU A 984 33.72 38.71 11.18
C LEU A 984 35.19 38.39 11.53
N LYS A 985 35.68 39.00 12.62
CA LYS A 985 36.98 38.65 13.22
C LYS A 985 36.92 37.26 13.86
N VAL A 986 38.07 36.62 14.07
CA VAL A 986 38.16 35.24 14.57
C VAL A 986 37.37 35.04 15.88
N ALA A 987 37.51 35.94 16.86
CA ALA A 987 36.77 35.86 18.13
C ALA A 987 35.24 35.95 17.94
N GLN A 988 34.78 36.84 17.06
CA GLN A 988 33.35 37.02 16.76
C GLN A 988 32.79 35.83 15.97
N LYS A 989 33.58 35.21 15.08
CA LYS A 989 33.20 33.98 14.38
C LYS A 989 32.97 32.84 15.37
N THR A 990 33.85 32.70 16.37
CA THR A 990 33.70 31.69 17.42
C THR A 990 32.44 31.93 18.25
N GLN A 991 32.12 33.17 18.60
CA GLN A 991 30.90 33.50 19.37
C GLN A 991 29.61 33.23 18.58
N VAL A 992 29.54 33.65 17.32
CA VAL A 992 28.35 33.42 16.48
C VAL A 992 28.13 31.93 16.23
N ILE A 993 29.20 31.14 16.11
CA ILE A 993 29.11 29.69 15.99
C ILE A 993 28.62 29.06 17.28
N LYS A 994 29.09 29.51 18.45
CA LYS A 994 28.52 29.06 19.74
C LYS A 994 27.01 29.34 19.82
N LEU A 995 26.54 30.54 19.42
CA LEU A 995 25.11 30.87 19.39
C LEU A 995 24.32 29.96 18.45
N LEU A 996 24.87 29.70 17.25
CA LEU A 996 24.27 28.76 16.29
C LEU A 996 24.19 27.34 16.87
N ILE A 997 25.23 26.86 17.56
CA ILE A 997 25.27 25.53 18.17
C ILE A 997 24.19 25.41 19.26
N TYR A 998 24.06 26.39 20.17
CA TYR A 998 23.00 26.38 21.20
C TYR A 998 21.59 26.46 20.60
N ALA A 999 21.38 27.30 19.59
CA ALA A 999 20.08 27.40 18.89
C ALA A 999 19.72 26.11 18.14
N THR A 1000 20.70 25.49 17.46
CA THR A 1000 20.52 24.21 16.74
C THR A 1000 20.20 23.08 17.72
N ALA A 1001 20.90 23.01 18.86
CA ALA A 1001 20.65 22.01 19.88
C ALA A 1001 19.25 22.15 20.49
N TYR A 1002 18.82 23.38 20.81
CA TYR A 1002 17.46 23.66 21.27
C TYR A 1002 16.39 23.29 20.22
N TYR A 1003 16.63 23.63 18.95
CA TYR A 1003 15.73 23.32 17.85
C TYR A 1003 15.57 21.81 17.63
N ILE A 1004 16.68 21.05 17.66
CA ILE A 1004 16.63 19.58 17.58
C ILE A 1004 15.89 19.01 18.79
N ASP A 1005 16.27 19.38 20.01
CA ASP A 1005 15.69 18.82 21.24
C ASP A 1005 14.16 19.09 21.35
N ARG A 1006 13.68 20.23 20.81
CA ARG A 1006 12.24 20.55 20.72
C ARG A 1006 11.47 19.76 19.66
N LEU A 1007 12.11 19.30 18.58
CA LEU A 1007 11.48 18.46 17.55
C LEU A 1007 11.35 16.99 17.96
N VAL A 1008 12.09 16.57 18.99
CA VAL A 1008 12.34 15.16 19.34
C VAL A 1008 11.22 14.47 20.10
N VAL A 1009 10.13 15.19 20.40
CA VAL A 1009 8.87 14.55 20.81
C VAL A 1009 8.28 13.68 19.69
N ALA A 1010 8.74 13.84 18.43
CA ALA A 1010 8.21 13.11 17.28
C ALA A 1010 9.27 12.24 16.54
N SER A 1011 10.03 11.38 17.21
CA SER A 1011 10.89 10.32 16.60
C SER A 1011 12.02 10.80 15.65
N PRO A 1012 13.30 10.39 15.87
CA PRO A 1012 14.42 10.73 14.98
C PRO A 1012 14.21 10.37 13.50
N ASP A 1013 13.37 9.37 13.22
CA ASP A 1013 13.11 8.87 11.87
C ASP A 1013 12.02 9.66 11.12
N LYS A 1014 11.29 10.53 11.83
CA LYS A 1014 10.20 11.35 11.30
C LYS A 1014 10.52 12.85 11.21
N VAL A 1015 11.80 13.23 11.35
CA VAL A 1015 12.24 14.63 11.18
C VAL A 1015 11.77 15.15 9.81
N PRO A 1016 10.93 16.21 9.78
CA PRO A 1016 10.42 16.77 8.54
C PRO A 1016 11.55 17.14 7.57
N ALA A 1017 11.31 17.04 6.26
CA ALA A 1017 12.31 17.33 5.24
C ALA A 1017 12.91 18.75 5.38
N ILE A 1018 12.10 19.72 5.82
CA ILE A 1018 12.54 21.09 6.12
C ILE A 1018 13.53 21.12 7.29
N ALA A 1019 13.28 20.37 8.37
CA ALA A 1019 14.20 20.28 9.50
C ALA A 1019 15.51 19.60 9.13
N LYS A 1020 15.47 18.51 8.32
CA LYS A 1020 16.70 17.87 7.82
C LYS A 1020 17.57 18.85 7.01
N LYS A 1021 16.94 19.67 6.16
CA LYS A 1021 17.62 20.71 5.38
C LYS A 1021 18.27 21.78 6.28
N LEU A 1022 17.53 22.29 7.26
CA LEU A 1022 18.01 23.34 8.18
C LEU A 1022 19.15 22.85 9.10
N ILE A 1023 19.03 21.64 9.63
CA ILE A 1023 20.07 20.99 10.45
C ILE A 1023 21.34 20.77 9.63
N LYS A 1024 21.21 20.27 8.39
CA LYS A 1024 22.37 20.07 7.50
C LYS A 1024 23.10 21.40 7.22
N ALA A 1025 22.37 22.47 6.94
CA ALA A 1025 22.97 23.80 6.70
C ALA A 1025 23.67 24.37 7.95
N ALA A 1026 23.14 24.09 9.15
CA ALA A 1026 23.79 24.46 10.40
C ALA A 1026 25.08 23.63 10.61
N GLY A 1027 25.00 22.33 10.35
CA GLY A 1027 26.13 21.41 10.46
C GLY A 1027 27.31 21.79 9.57
N GLU A 1028 27.06 22.16 8.30
CA GLU A 1028 28.11 22.66 7.39
C GLU A 1028 28.81 23.92 7.93
N SER A 1029 28.05 24.83 8.57
CA SER A 1029 28.60 26.06 9.16
C SER A 1029 29.43 25.78 10.42
N VAL A 1030 28.97 24.86 11.26
CA VAL A 1030 29.67 24.43 12.48
C VAL A 1030 30.94 23.67 12.12
N GLY A 1031 30.87 22.72 11.18
CA GLY A 1031 32.02 21.92 10.72
C GLY A 1031 33.09 22.74 10.01
N ALA A 1032 32.75 23.89 9.42
CA ALA A 1032 33.73 24.79 8.81
C ALA A 1032 34.67 25.50 9.83
N GLN A 1033 34.36 25.47 11.12
CA GLN A 1033 35.25 26.00 12.17
C GLN A 1033 36.16 24.90 12.74
N LYS A 1034 37.42 25.28 13.00
CA LYS A 1034 38.46 24.38 13.51
C LYS A 1034 38.04 23.59 14.77
N ASP A 1035 37.29 24.23 15.67
CA ASP A 1035 36.84 23.64 16.94
C ASP A 1035 35.31 23.42 16.99
N GLY A 1036 34.60 23.62 15.88
CA GLY A 1036 33.13 23.63 15.86
C GLY A 1036 32.51 22.26 16.15
N ALA A 1037 33.08 21.18 15.61
CA ALA A 1037 32.64 19.81 15.90
C ALA A 1037 32.90 19.42 17.37
N GLN A 1038 34.00 19.89 17.94
CA GLN A 1038 34.31 19.69 19.36
C GLN A 1038 33.32 20.45 20.26
N GLN A 1039 33.02 21.71 19.92
CA GLN A 1039 32.02 22.52 20.65
C GLN A 1039 30.61 21.93 20.54
N TRP A 1040 30.24 21.39 19.38
CA TRP A 1040 28.99 20.64 19.20
C TRP A 1040 28.92 19.43 20.12
N ALA A 1041 29.95 18.58 20.12
CA ALA A 1041 30.00 17.40 20.98
C ALA A 1041 29.96 17.77 22.48
N GLN A 1042 30.57 18.91 22.85
CA GLN A 1042 30.66 19.37 24.23
C GLN A 1042 29.31 19.74 24.84
N ILE A 1043 28.42 20.40 24.07
CA ILE A 1043 27.06 20.70 24.55
C ILE A 1043 26.35 19.42 24.99
N TRP A 1044 26.50 18.34 24.24
CA TRP A 1044 25.86 17.07 24.55
C TRP A 1044 26.59 16.26 25.64
N THR A 1045 27.63 16.79 26.28
CA THR A 1045 28.36 16.10 27.38
C THR A 1045 28.18 16.75 28.75
N ASP A 1046 27.54 17.91 28.83
CA ASP A 1046 27.26 18.55 30.11
C ASP A 1046 26.29 17.71 30.96
N ALA A 1047 26.54 17.66 32.28
CA ALA A 1047 25.90 16.77 33.26
C ALA A 1047 24.38 16.98 33.47
N GLY A 1048 23.72 17.74 32.60
CA GLY A 1048 22.27 17.93 32.56
C GLY A 1048 21.60 17.42 31.27
N ILE A 1049 22.37 16.99 30.26
CA ILE A 1049 21.86 16.67 28.91
C ILE A 1049 21.80 15.16 28.61
N ILE A 1050 22.79 14.37 29.08
CA ILE A 1050 22.76 12.90 28.97
C ILE A 1050 22.20 12.28 30.26
N THR A 1051 21.21 11.41 30.09
CA THR A 1051 20.70 10.49 31.10
C THR A 1051 20.73 9.06 30.57
N GLN A 1052 20.61 8.08 31.45
CA GLN A 1052 20.69 6.66 31.07
C GLN A 1052 19.57 6.23 30.10
N GLU A 1053 18.42 6.91 30.08
CA GLU A 1053 17.30 6.58 29.18
C GLU A 1053 17.32 7.36 27.85
N ASN A 1054 18.12 8.43 27.72
CA ASN A 1054 18.24 9.19 26.46
C ASN A 1054 19.61 9.04 25.76
N GLU A 1055 20.53 8.26 26.34
CA GLU A 1055 21.92 8.13 25.89
C GLU A 1055 22.03 7.74 24.40
N LYS A 1056 21.22 6.79 23.93
CA LYS A 1056 21.20 6.36 22.52
C LYS A 1056 20.71 7.46 21.59
N THR A 1057 19.72 8.24 22.02
CA THR A 1057 19.11 9.33 21.25
C THR A 1057 20.06 10.52 21.16
N VAL A 1058 20.68 10.90 22.28
CA VAL A 1058 21.71 11.94 22.32
C VAL A 1058 22.96 11.51 21.52
N ALA A 1059 23.33 10.23 21.54
CA ALA A 1059 24.40 9.70 20.70
C ALA A 1059 24.08 9.84 19.20
N ALA A 1060 22.82 9.66 18.78
CA ALA A 1060 22.40 9.90 17.41
C ALA A 1060 22.48 11.40 17.03
N TYR A 1061 22.09 12.33 17.92
CA TYR A 1061 22.20 13.78 17.65
C TYR A 1061 23.63 14.29 17.63
N LYS A 1062 24.51 13.73 18.47
CA LYS A 1062 25.96 13.97 18.38
C LYS A 1062 26.48 13.66 16.96
N GLY A 1063 25.97 12.60 16.34
CA GLY A 1063 26.34 12.17 14.99
C GLY A 1063 25.64 12.89 13.83
N LEU A 1064 24.67 13.79 14.05
CA LEU A 1064 23.96 14.47 12.96
C LEU A 1064 24.77 15.57 12.26
N ILE A 1065 25.72 16.17 12.99
CA ILE A 1065 26.61 17.23 12.48
C ILE A 1065 28.00 16.68 12.10
N ALA A 1066 28.30 15.43 12.50
CA ALA A 1066 29.48 14.68 12.05
C ALA A 1066 29.19 14.02 10.70
#